data_AF-A0AAW6RA29-F1
#
_entry.id   AF-A0AAW6RA29-F1
#
_cell.length_a   1.000
_cell.length_b   1.000
_cell.length_c   1.000
_cell.angle_alpha   90.00
_cell.angle_beta   90.00
_cell.angle_gamma   90.00
#
_symmetry.space_group_name_H-M   'P 1'
#
loop_
_entity.id
_entity.type
_entity.pdbx_description
1 polymer ?
#
loop_
_entity_poly.entity_id
_entity_poly.type
_entity_poly.pdbx_seq_one_letter_code
_entity_poly.pdbx_strand_id
1 'polypeptide(L)'
;MTVTTDAEAGAAAGTANTHQVALSFEDGVTRFVTCREDQTVADASYRQRINIPLDCRDGACGTCKAFCESGDYDGGTYIEDALSDDESAQGFALPCCMKPKSDLVLQIAATSDVAKTQAARFTGTVVGLDRLSESTMRLEIRIENRGQLAFLPGQYVNIEVPGSDDGDGNPIRRSYSFANGPHEDRLVFLIKLTPGGAMSTYLTDRATQGEEISFTGPHGSFFLREATRPVLLLAGGTGLAPILSMLRKLHADNSRRKVHLIYGVSTDTDLVATDEIEYFADKLPGFTWDHCVSDPASSATNKGYVMSLIEPAHLYDGDVAIYLCGPPPMVEAVRKHVAQAGIEPTGFYYEKFALAAKPTAAAENEVAGAETDESAPVVVAAATGRAAVEELLFATDARAVAGQLTLPAAELDSRPGPQSGTPDDDSLVRVAGQQMWRGGIGGPDLDPDDGAIRPTVSDATGTVRTIAGQEMFAASDLTQLHASGPTPAPVTGTPHEDTASAEPVTAPTVVGSQGYQIGEEHPAIHESDALFEARAALELGALELTFGRLNTKQLTGYRLLADATVPYVDGDRFVDAAQYTETNAAFHDYLFTLTGNDHLLEAYKALGVKGRMTEVLRNATWCHPLCAQDHLDIVSAFESGDHDAARELIAAHAERSKQTMRRAMADEMTSRRPRFVTPGRFAGKVVVITGAAQGIGEQAARRISAEGGKVVLADRSDLVEEVARDLESTGPGAVSAIADLESYDGAESVVRRAIASYGRVDVLINNVGGAINFKPFTEFTDAQIRAEIDRSLMTTLYSCRAVLPSMIDNGGGVIVNVSSAATRGIHRIPYSAAKGAVNAMTASLAMEYADAGVRVVAAAPGGTEAPPRRISRGTPEPRNETEAQWYQAHIDQTKASSLMNRYGTLDEQAAAICFLASDEASYITGTVLPVAGGDQG
;
A
#
# COMPACT_ATOMS: atom_id res chain seq x y z
N MET A 1 50.07 25.02 48.43
CA MET A 1 49.24 25.19 47.22
C MET A 1 49.12 23.81 46.62
N THR A 2 47.96 23.20 46.83
CA THR A 2 47.70 21.79 46.55
C THR A 2 46.27 21.78 46.05
N VAL A 3 46.05 21.38 44.80
CA VAL A 3 44.72 21.38 44.21
C VAL A 3 43.97 20.16 44.73
N THR A 4 42.88 20.40 45.45
CA THR A 4 42.02 19.35 46.00
C THR A 4 41.11 18.78 44.93
N THR A 5 40.99 17.47 44.91
CA THR A 5 39.91 16.73 44.26
C THR A 5 38.63 16.87 45.08
N ASP A 6 37.52 17.22 44.44
CA ASP A 6 36.19 16.90 44.96
C ASP A 6 35.48 16.02 43.93
N ALA A 7 35.05 14.85 44.40
CA ALA A 7 34.18 13.93 43.68
C ALA A 7 32.82 13.88 44.41
N GLU A 8 31.78 13.54 43.66
CA GLU A 8 30.42 13.21 44.12
C GLU A 8 29.50 14.33 44.63
N ALA A 9 28.65 14.82 43.72
CA ALA A 9 27.22 15.05 43.96
C ALA A 9 26.43 14.78 42.66
N GLY A 10 25.31 14.06 42.74
CA GLY A 10 24.55 13.56 41.57
C GLY A 10 23.72 14.60 40.78
N ALA A 11 22.95 14.24 39.75
CA ALA A 11 22.48 12.90 39.40
C ALA A 11 22.06 12.74 37.91
N ALA A 12 21.91 11.48 37.48
CA ALA A 12 21.05 10.97 36.41
C ALA A 12 21.08 11.65 35.02
N ALA A 13 21.95 11.15 34.13
CA ALA A 13 21.70 11.10 32.69
C ALA A 13 22.29 9.78 32.14
N GLY A 14 21.48 8.97 31.48
CA GLY A 14 21.96 7.77 30.79
C GLY A 14 22.87 8.18 29.63
N THR A 15 24.12 7.68 29.62
CA THR A 15 25.05 7.93 28.52
C THR A 15 24.59 7.15 27.30
N ALA A 16 23.97 7.84 26.33
CA ALA A 16 23.73 7.27 25.01
C ALA A 16 25.08 6.87 24.39
N ASN A 17 25.20 5.62 23.96
CA ASN A 17 26.38 5.14 23.26
C ASN A 17 26.61 5.94 21.98
N THR A 18 27.88 6.18 21.66
CA THR A 18 28.30 6.92 20.47
C THR A 18 29.36 6.15 19.70
N HIS A 19 29.18 6.09 18.38
CA HIS A 19 30.06 5.40 17.44
C HIS A 19 30.79 6.43 16.57
N GLN A 20 32.02 6.11 16.15
CA GLN A 20 32.78 6.88 15.16
C GLN A 20 32.49 6.37 13.76
N VAL A 21 32.09 7.29 12.87
CA VAL A 21 31.86 6.99 11.45
C VAL A 21 32.93 7.69 10.63
N ALA A 22 33.74 6.91 9.91
CA ALA A 22 34.69 7.40 8.93
C ALA A 22 34.01 7.57 7.58
N LEU A 23 33.99 8.80 7.07
CA LEU A 23 33.47 9.20 5.77
C LEU A 23 34.65 9.40 4.82
N SER A 24 34.90 8.42 3.95
CA SER A 24 35.93 8.47 2.92
C SER A 24 35.34 9.04 1.63
N PHE A 25 35.95 10.09 1.09
CA PHE A 25 35.49 10.81 -0.10
C PHE A 25 36.31 10.45 -1.35
N GLU A 26 35.75 10.69 -2.54
CA GLU A 26 36.36 10.36 -3.83
C GLU A 26 37.70 11.08 -4.09
N ASP A 27 37.99 12.17 -3.38
CA ASP A 27 39.27 12.91 -3.41
C ASP A 27 40.36 12.30 -2.50
N GLY A 28 40.10 11.14 -1.89
CA GLY A 28 41.01 10.43 -1.00
C GLY A 28 41.09 11.04 0.41
N VAL A 29 40.23 12.00 0.76
CA VAL A 29 40.14 12.57 2.10
C VAL A 29 39.16 11.75 2.94
N THR A 30 39.56 11.38 4.16
CA THR A 30 38.65 10.79 5.16
C THR A 30 38.33 11.80 6.26
N ARG A 31 37.06 11.87 6.67
CA ARG A 31 36.58 12.66 7.82
C ARG A 31 35.91 11.76 8.84
N PHE A 32 36.11 12.03 10.12
CA PHE A 32 35.44 11.29 11.19
C PHE A 32 34.29 12.13 11.75
N VAL A 33 33.13 11.49 11.93
CA VAL A 33 31.95 12.09 12.57
C VAL A 33 31.48 11.22 13.72
N THR A 34 31.24 11.82 14.87
CA THR A 34 30.67 11.10 16.02
C THR A 34 29.15 11.05 15.86
N CYS A 35 28.61 9.83 15.81
CA CYS A 35 27.19 9.55 15.66
C CYS A 35 26.65 8.86 16.93
N ARG A 36 25.36 8.96 17.18
CA ARG A 36 24.67 8.33 18.32
C ARG A 36 23.83 7.16 17.80
N GLU A 37 23.60 6.14 18.61
CA GLU A 37 22.75 4.99 18.21
C GLU A 37 21.31 5.38 17.84
N ASP A 38 20.77 6.46 18.40
CA ASP A 38 19.43 6.98 18.08
C ASP A 38 19.38 7.81 16.78
N GLN A 39 20.53 8.20 16.24
CA GLN A 39 20.68 9.21 15.19
C GLN A 39 21.11 8.61 13.85
N THR A 40 20.65 9.21 12.75
CA THR A 40 21.10 8.85 11.41
C THR A 40 22.54 9.34 11.14
N VAL A 41 23.28 8.63 10.29
CA VAL A 41 24.63 9.06 9.87
C VAL A 41 24.57 10.39 9.12
N ALA A 42 23.55 10.63 8.29
CA ALA A 42 23.35 11.90 7.62
C ALA A 42 23.18 13.06 8.62
N ASP A 43 22.32 12.93 9.63
CA ASP A 43 22.14 13.98 10.63
C ASP A 43 23.39 14.18 11.49
N ALA A 44 24.14 13.13 11.79
CA ALA A 44 25.41 13.24 12.50
C ALA A 44 26.45 14.00 11.65
N SER A 45 26.50 13.72 10.35
CA SER A 45 27.38 14.38 9.38
C SER A 45 27.03 15.87 9.20
N TYR A 46 25.74 16.18 8.96
CA TYR A 46 25.25 17.56 8.82
C TYR A 46 25.44 18.37 10.12
N ARG A 47 25.20 17.78 11.30
CA ARG A 47 25.50 18.42 12.60
C ARG A 47 26.96 18.84 12.73
N GLN A 48 27.87 18.05 12.14
CA GLN A 48 29.32 18.30 12.14
C GLN A 48 29.80 19.08 10.90
N ARG A 49 28.87 19.68 10.13
CA ARG A 49 29.12 20.50 8.94
C ARG A 49 29.86 19.76 7.82
N ILE A 50 29.55 18.47 7.69
CA ILE A 50 29.97 17.64 6.55
C ILE A 50 28.68 17.25 5.82
N ASN A 51 28.39 17.98 4.75
CA ASN A 51 27.15 17.88 3.98
C ASN A 51 27.32 16.80 2.90
N ILE A 52 27.34 15.52 3.32
CA ILE A 52 27.28 14.39 2.37
C ILE A 52 26.03 14.52 1.48
N PRO A 53 26.04 13.98 0.24
CA PRO A 53 24.89 14.08 -0.65
C PRO A 53 23.59 13.66 0.04
N LEU A 54 22.56 14.49 -0.06
CA LEU A 54 21.30 14.30 0.64
C LEU A 54 20.21 15.17 -0.01
N ASP A 55 19.00 14.63 -0.16
CA ASP A 55 17.83 15.41 -0.57
C ASP A 55 16.61 15.11 0.30
N CYS A 56 15.81 14.09 -0.02
CA CYS A 56 14.53 13.81 0.66
C CYS A 56 14.62 13.50 2.16
N ARG A 57 15.78 13.05 2.66
CA ARG A 57 16.04 12.54 4.02
C ARG A 57 15.21 11.33 4.49
N ASP A 58 14.37 10.76 3.63
CA ASP A 58 13.37 9.74 3.98
C ASP A 58 13.47 8.48 3.11
N GLY A 59 14.69 8.11 2.71
CA GLY A 59 14.94 6.88 1.95
C GLY A 59 14.28 6.79 0.56
N ALA A 60 13.78 7.90 0.00
CA ALA A 60 13.00 7.92 -1.25
C ALA A 60 13.81 8.27 -2.52
N CYS A 61 14.76 9.21 -2.43
CA CYS A 61 15.45 9.76 -3.59
C CYS A 61 16.72 9.01 -4.05
N GLY A 62 17.27 8.11 -3.22
CA GLY A 62 18.58 7.48 -3.47
C GLY A 62 19.80 8.40 -3.41
N THR A 63 19.64 9.73 -3.43
CA THR A 63 20.74 10.72 -3.52
C THR A 63 21.88 10.50 -2.51
N CYS A 64 21.58 10.04 -1.29
CA CYS A 64 22.59 9.83 -0.25
C CYS A 64 23.40 8.52 -0.35
N LYS A 65 23.08 7.63 -1.30
CA LYS A 65 23.66 6.29 -1.41
C LYS A 65 25.19 6.29 -1.26
N ALA A 66 25.65 5.48 -0.32
CA ALA A 66 27.06 5.32 0.05
C ALA A 66 27.37 3.83 0.18
N PHE A 67 28.62 3.44 -0.02
CA PHE A 67 29.06 2.05 0.19
C PHE A 67 29.60 1.89 1.62
N CYS A 68 29.15 0.88 2.36
CA CYS A 68 29.62 0.58 3.70
C CYS A 68 30.75 -0.46 3.64
N GLU A 69 31.98 0.02 3.82
CA GLU A 69 33.19 -0.81 3.74
C GLU A 69 33.39 -1.67 5.00
N SER A 70 32.94 -1.20 6.17
CA SER A 70 32.93 -2.01 7.39
C SER A 70 32.01 -1.42 8.48
N GLY A 71 31.57 -2.29 9.39
CA GLY A 71 30.81 -1.96 10.60
C GLY A 71 29.33 -2.36 10.52
N ASP A 72 28.70 -2.53 11.69
CA ASP A 72 27.31 -2.93 11.85
C ASP A 72 26.38 -1.71 11.96
N TYR A 73 25.26 -1.74 11.24
CA TYR A 73 24.26 -0.68 11.24
C TYR A 73 22.82 -1.21 11.27
N ASP A 74 21.87 -0.33 11.59
CA ASP A 74 20.49 -0.42 11.15
C ASP A 74 20.38 0.35 9.83
N GLY A 75 19.89 -0.26 8.76
CA GLY A 75 19.70 0.39 7.46
C GLY A 75 18.51 1.35 7.43
N GLY A 76 17.61 1.27 8.43
CA GLY A 76 16.33 1.96 8.43
C GLY A 76 15.40 1.51 7.31
N THR A 77 14.37 2.31 7.03
CA THR A 77 13.41 2.06 5.94
C THR A 77 13.70 2.96 4.75
N TYR A 78 13.67 2.39 3.55
CA TYR A 78 13.83 3.08 2.27
C TYR A 78 13.02 2.36 1.18
N ILE A 79 12.81 3.01 0.04
CA ILE A 79 12.13 2.39 -1.11
C ILE A 79 13.15 1.75 -2.06
N GLU A 80 12.74 0.69 -2.76
CA GLU A 80 13.59 -0.05 -3.71
C GLU A 80 14.16 0.85 -4.84
N ASP A 81 13.41 1.88 -5.24
CA ASP A 81 13.85 2.89 -6.22
C ASP A 81 15.11 3.66 -5.77
N ALA A 82 15.29 3.83 -4.46
CA ALA A 82 16.39 4.56 -3.83
C ALA A 82 17.62 3.67 -3.55
N LEU A 83 17.39 2.41 -3.17
CA LEU A 83 18.39 1.38 -2.95
C LEU A 83 17.73 0.01 -3.15
N SER A 84 18.12 -0.73 -4.18
CA SER A 84 17.54 -2.04 -4.47
C SER A 84 18.16 -3.15 -3.63
N ASP A 85 17.47 -4.28 -3.46
CA ASP A 85 17.96 -5.41 -2.66
C ASP A 85 19.36 -5.90 -3.10
N ASP A 86 19.61 -5.97 -4.41
CA ASP A 86 20.93 -6.30 -4.98
C ASP A 86 22.03 -5.33 -4.55
N GLU A 87 21.73 -4.03 -4.45
CA GLU A 87 22.71 -3.02 -4.03
C GLU A 87 22.95 -3.08 -2.52
N SER A 88 21.90 -3.33 -1.74
CA SER A 88 22.00 -3.55 -0.29
C SER A 88 22.83 -4.80 0.02
N ALA A 89 22.61 -5.90 -0.71
CA ALA A 89 23.41 -7.13 -0.62
C ALA A 89 24.87 -6.94 -1.06
N GLN A 90 25.16 -5.97 -1.95
CA GLN A 90 26.52 -5.57 -2.32
C GLN A 90 27.19 -4.65 -1.27
N GLY A 91 26.48 -4.21 -0.22
CA GLY A 91 27.02 -3.34 0.82
C GLY A 91 26.76 -1.84 0.61
N PHE A 92 25.92 -1.45 -0.35
CA PHE A 92 25.41 -0.08 -0.42
C PHE A 92 24.33 0.17 0.64
N ALA A 93 24.27 1.41 1.12
CA ALA A 93 23.33 1.82 2.15
C ALA A 93 22.96 3.30 1.99
N LEU A 94 21.90 3.74 2.67
CA LEU A 94 21.43 5.13 2.66
C LEU A 94 21.74 5.81 4.02
N PRO A 95 22.77 6.68 4.13
CA PRO A 95 23.11 7.44 5.34
C PRO A 95 21.95 8.21 5.98
N CYS A 96 20.90 8.56 5.22
CA CYS A 96 19.71 9.21 5.77
C CYS A 96 18.78 8.30 6.57
N CYS A 97 18.86 6.99 6.35
CA CYS A 97 18.12 5.97 7.10
C CYS A 97 19.04 5.19 8.06
N MET A 98 20.33 5.12 7.73
CA MET A 98 21.36 4.38 8.47
C MET A 98 21.59 4.92 9.89
N LYS A 99 21.51 4.05 10.90
CA LYS A 99 21.96 4.31 12.28
C LYS A 99 23.06 3.32 12.69
N PRO A 100 24.18 3.75 13.29
CA PRO A 100 25.29 2.87 13.63
C PRO A 100 24.98 1.99 14.85
N LYS A 101 25.42 0.72 14.80
CA LYS A 101 25.51 -0.21 15.94
C LYS A 101 26.96 -0.49 16.36
N SER A 102 27.92 -0.20 15.49
CA SER A 102 29.35 -0.11 15.78
C SER A 102 29.95 1.15 15.13
N ASP A 103 31.25 1.37 15.33
CA ASP A 103 32.04 2.22 14.44
C ASP A 103 31.88 1.76 12.97
N LEU A 104 31.82 2.70 12.02
CA LEU A 104 31.55 2.45 10.60
C LEU A 104 32.61 3.09 9.69
N VAL A 105 32.81 2.51 8.50
CA VAL A 105 33.55 3.14 7.40
C VAL A 105 32.66 3.20 6.16
N LEU A 106 32.36 4.41 5.69
CA LEU A 106 31.52 4.68 4.52
C LEU A 106 32.32 5.36 3.41
N GLN A 107 32.19 4.87 2.19
CA GLN A 107 32.64 5.55 0.98
C GLN A 107 31.49 6.41 0.44
N ILE A 108 31.70 7.73 0.46
CA ILE A 108 30.73 8.73 0.04
C ILE A 108 30.96 9.08 -1.43
N ALA A 109 29.90 9.00 -2.23
CA ALA A 109 29.89 9.35 -3.65
C ALA A 109 29.94 10.89 -3.90
N ALA A 110 30.95 11.55 -3.31
CA ALA A 110 31.27 12.97 -3.43
C ALA A 110 32.75 13.23 -3.09
N THR A 111 33.25 14.42 -3.44
CA THR A 111 34.54 14.92 -2.91
C THR A 111 34.33 15.67 -1.59
N SER A 112 35.38 15.79 -0.78
CA SER A 112 35.30 16.46 0.53
C SER A 112 35.11 17.97 0.43
N ASP A 113 35.43 18.59 -0.72
CA ASP A 113 35.13 19.99 -1.02
C ASP A 113 33.65 20.22 -1.33
N VAL A 114 33.01 19.29 -2.04
CA VAL A 114 31.57 19.32 -2.32
C VAL A 114 30.78 19.14 -1.02
N ALA A 115 31.25 18.28 -0.12
CA ALA A 115 30.65 18.11 1.20
C ALA A 115 30.78 19.34 2.14
N LYS A 116 31.34 20.47 1.67
CA LYS A 116 31.33 21.76 2.37
C LYS A 116 30.29 22.74 1.82
N THR A 117 29.69 22.47 0.66
CA THR A 117 28.63 23.32 0.09
C THR A 117 27.30 22.99 0.78
N GLN A 118 26.39 23.96 0.84
CA GLN A 118 25.07 23.80 1.45
C GLN A 118 24.01 24.27 0.46
N ALA A 119 22.96 23.47 0.28
CA ALA A 119 21.78 23.90 -0.48
C ALA A 119 21.17 25.15 0.16
N ALA A 120 20.99 26.19 -0.64
CA ALA A 120 20.42 27.47 -0.21
C ALA A 120 19.22 27.84 -1.08
N ARG A 121 18.36 28.73 -0.56
CA ARG A 121 17.26 29.32 -1.31
C ARG A 121 17.80 30.49 -2.14
N PHE A 122 17.46 30.51 -3.42
CA PHE A 122 17.79 31.56 -4.37
C PHE A 122 16.51 32.11 -5.00
N THR A 123 16.56 33.38 -5.37
CA THR A 123 15.49 34.08 -6.08
C THR A 123 16.11 34.72 -7.31
N GLY A 124 15.47 34.54 -8.46
CA GLY A 124 15.96 35.00 -9.76
C GLY A 124 14.84 35.52 -10.64
N THR A 125 15.22 36.00 -11.82
CA THR A 125 14.30 36.51 -12.84
C THR A 125 14.30 35.57 -14.04
N VAL A 126 13.13 35.24 -14.57
CA VAL A 126 12.98 34.55 -15.85
C VAL A 126 13.48 35.46 -16.98
N VAL A 127 14.51 35.06 -17.71
CA VAL A 127 15.14 35.85 -18.79
C VAL A 127 15.03 35.20 -20.17
N GLY A 128 14.56 33.95 -20.25
CA GLY A 128 14.35 33.21 -21.49
C GLY A 128 13.29 32.12 -21.32
N LEU A 129 12.45 31.97 -22.35
CA LEU A 129 11.33 31.02 -22.42
C LEU A 129 11.21 30.58 -23.89
N ASP A 130 11.97 29.56 -24.27
CA ASP A 130 12.03 29.10 -25.67
C ASP A 130 11.35 27.74 -25.80
N ARG A 131 10.24 27.68 -26.54
CA ARG A 131 9.55 26.42 -26.81
C ARG A 131 10.28 25.66 -27.92
N LEU A 132 11.16 24.75 -27.52
CA LEU A 132 12.00 23.96 -28.42
C LEU A 132 11.19 22.96 -29.25
N SER A 133 10.08 22.46 -28.69
CA SER A 133 9.11 21.63 -29.41
C SER A 133 7.72 21.69 -28.77
N GLU A 134 6.75 20.98 -29.35
CA GLU A 134 5.42 20.84 -28.76
C GLU A 134 5.46 20.30 -27.32
N SER A 135 6.43 19.43 -27.02
CA SER A 135 6.57 18.73 -25.75
C SER A 135 7.65 19.29 -24.82
N THR A 136 8.51 20.22 -25.26
CA THR A 136 9.68 20.65 -24.48
C THR A 136 9.91 22.16 -24.50
N MET A 137 10.13 22.72 -23.32
CA MET A 137 10.43 24.14 -23.07
C MET A 137 11.84 24.31 -22.50
N ARG A 138 12.59 25.30 -22.99
CA ARG A 138 13.80 25.82 -22.33
C ARG A 138 13.41 26.99 -21.43
N LEU A 139 13.80 26.92 -20.16
CA LEU A 139 13.65 27.99 -19.19
C LEU A 139 15.03 28.53 -18.82
N GLU A 140 15.22 29.86 -18.92
CA GLU A 140 16.43 30.53 -18.47
C GLU A 140 16.15 31.48 -17.30
N ILE A 141 16.94 31.35 -16.22
CA ILE A 141 16.83 32.16 -15.01
C ILE A 141 18.16 32.88 -14.75
N ARG A 142 18.11 34.18 -14.44
CA ARG A 142 19.25 34.95 -13.94
C ARG A 142 19.11 35.17 -12.43
N ILE A 143 20.18 34.97 -11.67
CA ILE A 143 20.27 35.32 -10.25
C ILE A 143 21.37 36.36 -10.01
N GLU A 144 21.11 37.34 -9.14
CA GLU A 144 22.07 38.42 -8.84
C GLU A 144 23.26 37.90 -8.02
N ASN A 145 23.03 36.96 -7.09
CA ASN A 145 24.06 36.36 -6.25
C ASN A 145 24.70 35.10 -6.89
N ARG A 146 24.87 35.09 -8.22
CA ARG A 146 25.33 33.92 -9.01
C ARG A 146 26.57 33.20 -8.46
N GLY A 147 27.54 33.95 -7.94
CA GLY A 147 28.77 33.40 -7.34
C GLY A 147 28.60 32.66 -6.02
N GLN A 148 27.41 32.70 -5.40
CA GLN A 148 27.06 31.91 -4.21
C GLN A 148 26.48 30.53 -4.56
N LEU A 149 26.01 30.34 -5.80
CA LEU A 149 25.48 29.07 -6.29
C LEU A 149 26.59 28.26 -6.98
N ALA A 150 27.38 27.53 -6.20
CA ALA A 150 28.32 26.54 -6.71
C ALA A 150 27.63 25.18 -6.84
N PHE A 151 27.55 24.63 -8.06
CA PHE A 151 26.96 23.31 -8.35
C PHE A 151 27.88 22.48 -9.25
N LEU A 152 27.70 21.16 -9.24
CA LEU A 152 28.42 20.23 -10.11
C LEU A 152 27.60 19.85 -11.35
N PRO A 153 28.23 19.65 -12.52
CA PRO A 153 27.50 19.35 -13.75
C PRO A 153 26.75 18.02 -13.63
N GLY A 154 25.42 18.09 -13.64
CA GLY A 154 24.50 16.97 -13.39
C GLY A 154 23.48 17.24 -12.28
N GLN A 155 23.80 18.12 -11.33
CA GLN A 155 22.94 18.47 -10.20
C GLN A 155 21.66 19.23 -10.62
N TYR A 156 20.70 19.30 -9.68
CA TYR A 156 19.39 19.94 -9.88
C TYR A 156 19.05 20.97 -8.80
N VAL A 157 17.97 21.71 -9.03
CA VAL A 157 17.31 22.57 -8.05
C VAL A 157 15.83 22.23 -7.95
N ASN A 158 15.26 22.49 -6.78
CA ASN A 158 13.82 22.41 -6.54
C ASN A 158 13.20 23.80 -6.78
N ILE A 159 12.54 23.99 -7.93
CA ILE A 159 11.90 25.24 -8.33
C ILE A 159 10.48 25.31 -7.77
N GLU A 160 10.13 26.43 -7.14
CA GLU A 160 8.76 26.72 -6.72
C GLU A 160 7.96 27.24 -7.92
N VAL A 161 6.85 26.59 -8.24
CA VAL A 161 5.99 26.95 -9.38
C VAL A 161 5.18 28.21 -9.03
N PRO A 162 5.35 29.36 -9.72
CA PRO A 162 4.69 30.60 -9.33
C PRO A 162 3.16 30.51 -9.39
N GLY A 163 2.49 31.02 -8.35
CA GLY A 163 1.03 31.01 -8.25
C GLY A 163 0.40 29.61 -8.18
N SER A 164 1.10 28.65 -7.57
CA SER A 164 0.57 27.31 -7.28
C SER A 164 0.56 27.04 -5.77
N ASP A 165 -0.33 26.16 -5.35
CA ASP A 165 -0.57 25.77 -3.96
C ASP A 165 -0.77 24.24 -3.95
N ASP A 166 -0.17 23.53 -2.98
CA ASP A 166 -0.32 22.09 -2.83
C ASP A 166 -1.64 21.66 -2.14
N GLY A 167 -2.42 22.64 -1.66
CA GLY A 167 -3.69 22.45 -0.95
C GLY A 167 -3.58 22.79 0.54
N ASP A 168 -2.36 22.85 1.08
CA ASP A 168 -2.05 23.19 2.47
C ASP A 168 -1.45 24.60 2.63
N GLY A 169 -1.46 25.41 1.57
CA GLY A 169 -0.93 26.78 1.58
C GLY A 169 0.55 26.89 1.19
N ASN A 170 1.19 25.81 0.71
CA ASN A 170 2.61 25.81 0.35
C ASN A 170 2.80 25.80 -1.17
N PRO A 171 3.86 26.45 -1.69
CA PRO A 171 4.11 26.48 -3.13
C PRO A 171 4.53 25.10 -3.65
N ILE A 172 3.89 24.62 -4.73
CA ILE A 172 4.26 23.35 -5.36
C ILE A 172 5.70 23.44 -5.88
N ARG A 173 6.55 22.49 -5.47
CA ARG A 173 7.95 22.38 -5.91
C ARG A 173 8.14 21.29 -6.97
N ARG A 174 9.03 21.53 -7.93
CA ARG A 174 9.42 20.55 -8.96
C ARG A 174 10.94 20.60 -9.20
N SER A 175 11.55 19.43 -9.33
CA SER A 175 13.00 19.27 -9.47
C SER A 175 13.41 19.40 -10.94
N TYR A 176 14.41 20.25 -11.23
CA TYR A 176 14.95 20.46 -12.58
C TYR A 176 16.47 20.55 -12.58
N SER A 177 17.10 19.69 -13.38
CA SER A 177 18.56 19.62 -13.55
C SER A 177 19.09 20.78 -14.40
N PHE A 178 20.26 21.30 -14.03
CA PHE A 178 20.95 22.32 -14.83
C PHE A 178 21.37 21.77 -16.18
N ALA A 179 21.15 22.55 -17.24
CA ALA A 179 21.66 22.32 -18.59
C ALA A 179 22.87 23.22 -18.95
N ASN A 180 23.10 24.29 -18.18
CA ASN A 180 24.25 25.19 -18.32
C ASN A 180 25.49 24.68 -17.57
N GLY A 181 26.67 25.18 -17.94
CA GLY A 181 27.91 24.93 -17.21
C GLY A 181 27.98 25.64 -15.84
N PRO A 182 28.74 25.12 -14.85
CA PRO A 182 28.87 25.72 -13.51
C PRO A 182 29.37 27.16 -13.45
N HIS A 183 30.03 27.65 -14.50
CA HIS A 183 30.58 29.00 -14.60
C HIS A 183 29.75 29.94 -15.47
N GLU A 184 28.63 29.48 -16.05
CA GLU A 184 27.76 30.31 -16.88
C GLU A 184 26.80 31.17 -16.03
N ASP A 185 26.58 32.42 -16.44
CA ASP A 185 25.79 33.42 -15.70
C ASP A 185 24.30 33.07 -15.62
N ARG A 186 23.76 32.44 -16.68
CA ARG A 186 22.36 32.01 -16.76
C ARG A 186 22.22 30.57 -16.30
N LEU A 187 21.17 30.30 -15.54
CA LEU A 187 20.75 28.96 -15.18
C LEU A 187 19.75 28.50 -16.24
N VAL A 188 20.00 27.37 -16.88
CA VAL A 188 19.22 26.87 -18.03
C VAL A 188 18.64 25.52 -17.66
N PHE A 189 17.36 25.29 -17.98
CA PHE A 189 16.63 24.06 -17.70
C PHE A 189 15.87 23.59 -18.93
N LEU A 190 15.80 22.28 -19.17
CA LEU A 190 14.92 21.68 -20.18
C LEU A 190 13.75 20.98 -19.48
N ILE A 191 12.53 21.38 -19.81
CA ILE A 191 11.32 21.01 -19.07
C ILE A 191 10.33 20.33 -20.02
N LYS A 192 9.97 19.08 -19.74
CA LYS A 192 8.95 18.35 -20.50
C LYS A 192 7.58 18.89 -20.12
N LEU A 193 6.84 19.36 -21.12
CA LEU A 193 5.46 19.81 -21.01
C LEU A 193 4.55 18.58 -20.93
N THR A 194 3.92 18.39 -19.78
CA THR A 194 2.99 17.28 -19.53
C THR A 194 1.59 17.86 -19.28
N PRO A 195 0.53 17.37 -19.95
CA PRO A 195 -0.83 17.83 -19.72
C PRO A 195 -1.22 17.76 -18.23
N GLY A 196 -1.80 18.84 -17.70
CA GLY A 196 -2.17 18.95 -16.28
C GLY A 196 -1.01 19.11 -15.29
N GLY A 197 0.25 19.13 -15.73
CA GLY A 197 1.40 19.33 -14.85
C GLY A 197 1.56 20.80 -14.42
N ALA A 198 1.58 21.07 -13.11
CA ALA A 198 1.60 22.45 -12.56
C ALA A 198 2.66 23.38 -13.19
N MET A 199 3.91 22.92 -13.36
CA MET A 199 4.96 23.70 -14.03
C MET A 199 4.69 23.82 -15.54
N SER A 200 4.15 22.79 -16.19
CA SER A 200 3.83 22.80 -17.62
C SER A 200 2.71 23.80 -17.94
N THR A 201 1.66 23.84 -17.12
CA THR A 201 0.59 24.84 -17.16
C THR A 201 1.14 26.25 -16.90
N TYR A 202 2.00 26.44 -15.89
CA TYR A 202 2.67 27.73 -15.67
C TYR A 202 3.45 28.19 -16.91
N LEU A 203 4.35 27.36 -17.45
CA LEU A 203 5.21 27.71 -18.58
C LEU A 203 4.47 27.91 -19.90
N THR A 204 3.31 27.26 -20.08
CA THR A 204 2.53 27.38 -21.32
C THR A 204 1.55 28.55 -21.28
N ASP A 205 0.92 28.79 -20.12
CA ASP A 205 -0.26 29.67 -20.03
C ASP A 205 0.00 30.98 -19.29
N ARG A 206 1.05 31.08 -18.46
CA ARG A 206 1.23 32.18 -17.48
C ARG A 206 2.63 32.80 -17.43
N ALA A 207 3.68 32.03 -17.69
CA ALA A 207 5.07 32.46 -17.48
C ALA A 207 5.45 33.62 -18.39
N THR A 208 6.13 34.64 -17.84
CA THR A 208 6.60 35.80 -18.62
C THR A 208 8.06 36.14 -18.34
N GLN A 209 8.76 36.65 -19.36
CA GLN A 209 10.11 37.19 -19.14
C GLN A 209 10.03 38.44 -18.25
N GLY A 210 10.88 38.51 -17.24
CA GLY A 210 10.84 39.52 -16.18
C GLY A 210 10.14 39.07 -14.89
N GLU A 211 9.48 37.91 -14.88
CA GLU A 211 8.84 37.36 -13.68
C GLU A 211 9.89 36.86 -12.67
N GLU A 212 9.59 37.01 -11.38
CA GLU A 212 10.43 36.47 -10.28
C GLU A 212 10.12 34.98 -10.05
N ILE A 213 11.17 34.18 -9.85
CA ILE A 213 11.05 32.76 -9.58
C ILE A 213 12.03 32.33 -8.48
N SER A 214 11.57 31.51 -7.55
CA SER A 214 12.36 31.02 -6.41
C SER A 214 12.68 29.54 -6.54
N PHE A 215 13.87 29.14 -6.10
CA PHE A 215 14.30 27.75 -6.08
C PHE A 215 15.28 27.46 -4.93
N THR A 216 15.48 26.18 -4.61
CA THR A 216 16.45 25.73 -3.60
C THR A 216 17.44 24.75 -4.20
N GLY A 217 18.72 24.86 -3.84
CA GLY A 217 19.76 23.89 -4.20
C GLY A 217 21.20 24.42 -4.11
N PRO A 218 22.17 23.73 -4.74
CA PRO A 218 21.98 22.53 -5.58
C PRO A 218 21.66 21.28 -4.76
N HIS A 219 21.08 20.28 -5.43
CA HIS A 219 20.75 18.94 -4.94
C HIS A 219 21.26 17.87 -5.92
N GLY A 220 21.30 16.61 -5.48
CA GLY A 220 21.66 15.46 -6.31
C GLY A 220 23.13 15.00 -6.19
N SER A 221 23.34 13.70 -6.39
CA SER A 221 24.65 13.01 -6.41
C SER A 221 25.06 12.55 -7.82
N PHE A 222 24.14 12.65 -8.79
CA PHE A 222 24.44 12.53 -10.20
C PHE A 222 25.23 13.75 -10.69
N PHE A 223 26.54 13.59 -10.82
CA PHE A 223 27.40 14.62 -11.39
C PHE A 223 28.67 14.02 -12.02
N LEU A 224 29.21 14.71 -13.01
CA LEU A 224 30.41 14.29 -13.74
C LEU A 224 31.64 14.15 -12.81
N ARG A 225 32.20 12.94 -12.72
CA ARG A 225 33.43 12.67 -11.95
C ARG A 225 34.68 13.10 -12.70
N GLU A 226 35.68 13.57 -11.95
CA GLU A 226 36.96 14.11 -12.46
C GLU A 226 37.89 13.04 -13.06
N ALA A 227 37.61 11.75 -12.87
CA ALA A 227 38.41 10.65 -13.41
C ALA A 227 38.61 10.77 -14.93
N THR A 228 39.80 10.42 -15.45
CA THR A 228 40.13 10.56 -16.88
C THR A 228 39.63 9.42 -17.78
N ARG A 229 38.83 8.50 -17.24
CA ARG A 229 38.31 7.31 -17.94
C ARG A 229 37.31 7.66 -19.07
N PRO A 230 37.13 6.76 -20.06
CA PRO A 230 36.03 6.83 -21.02
C PRO A 230 34.65 7.01 -20.35
N VAL A 231 33.71 7.60 -21.11
CA VAL A 231 32.37 7.94 -20.63
C VAL A 231 31.31 7.50 -21.63
N LEU A 232 30.27 6.82 -21.13
CA LEU A 232 29.04 6.58 -21.87
C LEU A 232 27.92 7.41 -21.23
N LEU A 233 27.39 8.37 -21.98
CA LEU A 233 26.28 9.24 -21.61
C LEU A 233 25.00 8.68 -22.22
N LEU A 234 23.94 8.51 -21.42
CA LEU A 234 22.65 7.98 -21.87
C LEU A 234 21.54 8.93 -21.43
N ALA A 235 20.79 9.48 -22.39
CA ALA A 235 19.76 10.48 -22.14
C ALA A 235 18.38 10.01 -22.63
N GLY A 236 17.34 10.20 -21.82
CA GLY A 236 15.94 9.96 -22.19
C GLY A 236 15.11 11.23 -22.14
N GLY A 237 14.69 11.76 -23.30
CA GLY A 237 13.96 13.03 -23.40
C GLY A 237 14.69 14.18 -22.68
N THR A 238 14.02 14.92 -21.81
CA THR A 238 14.64 16.01 -21.05
C THR A 238 15.74 15.59 -20.06
N GLY A 239 15.98 14.27 -19.88
CA GLY A 239 17.20 13.74 -19.28
C GLY A 239 18.49 14.17 -20.01
N LEU A 240 18.38 14.77 -21.20
CA LEU A 240 19.46 15.49 -21.88
C LEU A 240 20.00 16.70 -21.07
N ALA A 241 19.20 17.35 -20.22
CA ALA A 241 19.60 18.55 -19.47
C ALA A 241 20.91 18.36 -18.67
N PRO A 242 21.01 17.45 -17.68
CA PRO A 242 22.25 17.28 -16.94
C PRO A 242 23.43 16.87 -17.84
N ILE A 243 23.18 16.13 -18.91
CA ILE A 243 24.19 15.70 -19.89
C ILE A 243 24.80 16.91 -20.63
N LEU A 244 23.99 17.90 -21.05
CA LEU A 244 24.51 19.14 -21.63
C LEU A 244 25.39 19.92 -20.65
N SER A 245 25.04 19.94 -19.36
CA SER A 245 25.89 20.54 -18.32
C SER A 245 27.25 19.81 -18.21
N MET A 246 27.25 18.47 -18.27
CA MET A 246 28.49 17.67 -18.30
C MET A 246 29.33 17.95 -19.54
N LEU A 247 28.73 18.02 -20.74
CA LEU A 247 29.44 18.35 -21.98
C LEU A 247 30.05 19.77 -21.94
N ARG A 248 29.33 20.74 -21.37
CA ARG A 248 29.83 22.11 -21.13
C ARG A 248 31.05 22.13 -20.21
N LYS A 249 31.05 21.34 -19.13
CA LYS A 249 32.23 21.21 -18.25
C LYS A 249 33.40 20.53 -18.97
N LEU A 250 33.16 19.43 -19.68
CA LEU A 250 34.18 18.74 -20.47
C LEU A 250 34.82 19.66 -21.52
N HIS A 251 34.03 20.54 -22.14
CA HIS A 251 34.51 21.55 -23.08
C HIS A 251 35.35 22.63 -22.39
N ALA A 252 34.85 23.20 -21.28
CA ALA A 252 35.58 24.20 -20.49
C ALA A 252 36.94 23.67 -19.98
N ASP A 253 37.00 22.40 -19.58
CA ASP A 253 38.21 21.72 -19.13
C ASP A 253 39.17 21.33 -20.27
N ASN A 254 38.77 21.54 -21.54
CA ASN A 254 39.49 21.07 -22.73
C ASN A 254 39.76 19.55 -22.70
N SER A 255 38.76 18.80 -22.24
CA SER A 255 38.85 17.35 -22.00
C SER A 255 39.17 16.57 -23.28
N ARG A 256 40.06 15.58 -23.13
CA ARG A 256 40.42 14.60 -24.17
C ARG A 256 39.85 13.21 -23.90
N ARG A 257 38.96 13.08 -22.92
CA ARG A 257 38.26 11.82 -22.60
C ARG A 257 37.53 11.32 -23.84
N LYS A 258 37.45 10.00 -24.00
CA LYS A 258 36.51 9.39 -24.94
C LYS A 258 35.12 9.46 -24.33
N VAL A 259 34.17 10.01 -25.07
CA VAL A 259 32.81 10.26 -24.60
C VAL A 259 31.87 9.87 -25.73
N HIS A 260 30.88 9.03 -25.43
CA HIS A 260 29.82 8.70 -26.38
C HIS A 260 28.46 9.01 -25.76
N LEU A 261 27.58 9.68 -26.50
CA LEU A 261 26.18 9.96 -26.07
C LEU A 261 25.19 9.16 -26.91
N ILE A 262 24.30 8.43 -26.26
CA ILE A 262 23.10 7.87 -26.91
C ILE A 262 21.87 8.60 -26.38
N TYR A 263 21.17 9.32 -27.25
CA TYR A 263 19.98 10.11 -26.91
C TYR A 263 18.68 9.44 -27.40
N GLY A 264 17.86 8.97 -26.47
CA GLY A 264 16.58 8.34 -26.77
C GLY A 264 15.39 9.28 -26.56
N VAL A 265 14.48 9.31 -27.54
CA VAL A 265 13.25 10.11 -27.48
C VAL A 265 12.02 9.34 -27.95
N SER A 266 10.82 9.80 -27.60
CA SER A 266 9.60 9.09 -27.96
C SER A 266 9.23 9.27 -29.44
N THR A 267 9.22 10.51 -29.91
CA THR A 267 8.84 10.95 -31.27
C THR A 267 9.93 11.86 -31.87
N ASP A 268 9.88 12.09 -33.19
CA ASP A 268 10.82 13.01 -33.87
C ASP A 268 10.78 14.44 -33.28
N THR A 269 9.61 14.88 -32.79
CA THR A 269 9.41 16.18 -32.15
C THR A 269 9.99 16.30 -30.74
N ASP A 270 10.32 15.19 -30.07
CA ASP A 270 11.01 15.19 -28.78
C ASP A 270 12.53 15.41 -28.94
N LEU A 271 13.08 15.31 -30.16
CA LEU A 271 14.52 15.42 -30.45
C LEU A 271 14.99 16.89 -30.48
N VAL A 272 15.16 17.47 -29.30
CA VAL A 272 15.58 18.88 -29.11
C VAL A 272 17.07 19.07 -28.81
N ALA A 273 17.57 20.30 -29.01
CA ALA A 273 18.94 20.74 -28.72
C ALA A 273 20.06 19.96 -29.43
N THR A 274 19.76 19.38 -30.60
CA THR A 274 20.75 18.66 -31.43
C THR A 274 21.86 19.57 -31.93
N ASP A 275 21.58 20.85 -32.15
CA ASP A 275 22.53 21.90 -32.52
C ASP A 275 23.61 22.12 -31.44
N GLU A 276 23.25 22.04 -30.15
CA GLU A 276 24.22 22.07 -29.05
C GLU A 276 25.06 20.79 -29.02
N ILE A 277 24.45 19.62 -29.26
CA ILE A 277 25.18 18.34 -29.28
C ILE A 277 26.18 18.30 -30.45
N GLU A 278 25.77 18.76 -31.64
CA GLU A 278 26.63 18.93 -32.82
C GLU A 278 27.76 19.93 -32.57
N TYR A 279 27.49 21.05 -31.88
CA TYR A 279 28.54 21.97 -31.44
C TYR A 279 29.58 21.27 -30.56
N PHE A 280 29.15 20.47 -29.58
CA PHE A 280 30.10 19.71 -28.77
C PHE A 280 30.82 18.62 -29.57
N ALA A 281 30.19 18.00 -30.57
CA ALA A 281 30.84 17.02 -31.44
C ALA A 281 31.96 17.62 -32.29
N ASP A 282 31.82 18.88 -32.74
CA ASP A 282 32.89 19.63 -33.41
C ASP A 282 33.99 20.11 -32.41
N LYS A 283 33.62 20.50 -31.18
CA LYS A 283 34.57 21.08 -30.22
C LYS A 283 35.29 20.08 -29.30
N LEU A 284 34.75 18.90 -29.07
CA LEU A 284 35.35 17.85 -28.24
C LEU A 284 35.88 16.71 -29.13
N PRO A 285 37.20 16.63 -29.40
CA PRO A 285 37.76 15.64 -30.33
C PRO A 285 37.68 14.17 -29.84
N GLY A 286 37.18 13.96 -28.63
CA GLY A 286 36.88 12.66 -28.06
C GLY A 286 35.40 12.33 -27.98
N PHE A 287 34.51 13.24 -28.38
CA PHE A 287 33.06 13.09 -28.29
C PHE A 287 32.43 12.57 -29.59
N THR A 288 31.52 11.62 -29.46
CA THR A 288 30.63 11.15 -30.53
C THR A 288 29.22 10.99 -29.97
N TRP A 289 28.20 11.01 -30.82
CA TRP A 289 26.83 10.79 -30.38
C TRP A 289 25.97 10.12 -31.44
N ASP A 290 24.96 9.42 -30.97
CA ASP A 290 23.87 8.84 -31.72
C ASP A 290 22.54 9.17 -31.03
N HIS A 291 21.44 9.05 -31.77
CA HIS A 291 20.10 9.11 -31.20
C HIS A 291 19.23 7.95 -31.70
N CYS A 292 18.14 7.66 -31.00
CA CYS A 292 17.10 6.76 -31.44
C CYS A 292 15.71 7.30 -31.10
N VAL A 293 14.72 6.99 -31.94
CA VAL A 293 13.32 7.35 -31.72
C VAL A 293 12.48 6.07 -31.57
N SER A 294 11.64 6.01 -30.52
CA SER A 294 10.87 4.79 -30.24
C SER A 294 9.65 4.60 -31.13
N ASP A 295 9.09 5.68 -31.68
CA ASP A 295 7.94 5.64 -32.59
C ASP A 295 8.28 4.90 -33.91
N PRO A 296 7.59 3.79 -34.26
CA PRO A 296 7.78 3.10 -35.52
C PRO A 296 7.57 3.99 -36.76
N ALA A 297 6.73 5.03 -36.67
CA ALA A 297 6.44 5.98 -37.74
C ALA A 297 7.55 7.03 -37.95
N SER A 298 8.52 7.12 -37.04
CA SER A 298 9.67 8.04 -37.08
C SER A 298 10.42 8.05 -38.43
N SER A 299 10.98 9.20 -38.77
CA SER A 299 11.92 9.34 -39.90
C SER A 299 13.39 9.07 -39.53
N ALA A 300 13.71 8.89 -38.24
CA ALA A 300 15.07 8.73 -37.74
C ALA A 300 15.75 7.44 -38.24
N THR A 301 17.07 7.51 -38.40
CA THR A 301 17.91 6.41 -38.88
C THR A 301 17.88 5.21 -37.92
N ASN A 302 17.96 5.47 -36.62
CA ASN A 302 17.89 4.43 -35.58
C ASN A 302 16.51 4.47 -34.92
N LYS A 303 15.78 3.35 -34.98
CA LYS A 303 14.48 3.18 -34.32
C LYS A 303 14.59 2.25 -33.13
N GLY A 304 13.81 2.53 -32.08
CA GLY A 304 13.77 1.74 -30.84
C GLY A 304 14.26 2.53 -29.62
N TYR A 305 15.07 1.88 -28.78
CA TYR A 305 15.47 2.36 -27.46
C TYR A 305 16.99 2.36 -27.32
N VAL A 306 17.55 3.23 -26.47
CA VAL A 306 19.00 3.47 -26.39
C VAL A 306 19.86 2.22 -26.21
N MET A 307 19.33 1.15 -25.60
CA MET A 307 20.01 -0.14 -25.45
C MET A 307 20.44 -0.75 -26.79
N SER A 308 19.68 -0.54 -27.88
CA SER A 308 20.01 -1.12 -29.19
C SER A 308 21.21 -0.46 -29.87
N LEU A 309 21.72 0.64 -29.31
CA LEU A 309 22.91 1.38 -29.80
C LEU A 309 24.10 1.25 -28.83
N ILE A 310 23.98 0.47 -27.76
CA ILE A 310 25.11 0.17 -26.86
C ILE A 310 25.96 -0.92 -27.53
N GLU A 311 26.96 -0.49 -28.31
CA GLU A 311 27.96 -1.40 -28.86
C GLU A 311 29.03 -1.80 -27.80
N PRO A 312 29.67 -2.98 -27.92
CA PRO A 312 30.77 -3.37 -27.03
C PRO A 312 31.91 -2.34 -26.97
N ALA A 313 32.17 -1.64 -28.06
CA ALA A 313 33.17 -0.57 -28.13
C ALA A 313 32.85 0.63 -27.22
N HIS A 314 31.58 0.83 -26.84
CA HIS A 314 31.16 1.88 -25.91
C HIS A 314 31.39 1.49 -24.43
N LEU A 315 31.58 0.20 -24.16
CA LEU A 315 31.71 -0.34 -22.80
C LEU A 315 33.18 -0.54 -22.35
N TYR A 316 34.15 -0.44 -23.27
CA TYR A 316 35.59 -0.50 -22.98
C TYR A 316 36.01 -1.69 -22.09
N ASP A 317 35.40 -2.85 -22.29
CA ASP A 317 35.58 -4.06 -21.48
C ASP A 317 35.43 -3.84 -19.94
N GLY A 318 34.62 -2.84 -19.55
CA GLY A 318 34.39 -2.41 -18.16
C GLY A 318 35.10 -1.11 -17.76
N ASP A 319 36.14 -0.67 -18.49
CA ASP A 319 36.84 0.60 -18.21
C ASP A 319 36.08 1.84 -18.74
N VAL A 320 34.83 1.97 -18.31
CA VAL A 320 33.92 3.06 -18.64
C VAL A 320 33.21 3.58 -17.40
N ALA A 321 32.93 4.88 -17.36
CA ALA A 321 31.96 5.48 -16.45
C ALA A 321 30.65 5.76 -17.20
N ILE A 322 29.57 5.08 -16.83
CA ILE A 322 28.24 5.23 -17.43
C ILE A 322 27.45 6.28 -16.64
N TYR A 323 26.85 7.25 -17.32
CA TYR A 323 25.96 8.26 -16.74
C TYR A 323 24.62 8.24 -17.48
N LEU A 324 23.55 8.01 -16.73
CA LEU A 324 22.23 7.71 -17.28
C LEU A 324 21.14 8.59 -16.66
N CYS A 325 20.52 9.44 -17.46
CA CYS A 325 19.42 10.29 -16.99
C CYS A 325 18.17 10.13 -17.88
N GLY A 326 17.02 9.83 -17.27
CA GLY A 326 15.78 9.63 -18.01
C GLY A 326 14.61 9.17 -17.15
N PRO A 327 13.50 8.75 -17.77
CA PRO A 327 12.34 8.22 -17.06
C PRO A 327 12.67 6.85 -16.41
N PRO A 328 12.09 6.50 -15.24
CA PRO A 328 12.45 5.28 -14.50
C PRO A 328 12.47 3.97 -15.31
N PRO A 329 11.52 3.70 -16.24
CA PRO A 329 11.57 2.49 -17.06
C PRO A 329 12.80 2.37 -17.97
N MET A 330 13.35 3.51 -18.44
CA MET A 330 14.60 3.52 -19.21
C MET A 330 15.80 3.20 -18.32
N VAL A 331 15.80 3.70 -17.08
CA VAL A 331 16.92 3.50 -16.14
C VAL A 331 17.10 2.01 -15.81
N GLU A 332 16.02 1.33 -15.45
CA GLU A 332 16.08 -0.10 -15.14
C GLU A 332 16.36 -0.97 -16.39
N ALA A 333 15.87 -0.56 -17.56
CA ALA A 333 16.19 -1.25 -18.81
C ALA A 333 17.70 -1.21 -19.15
N VAL A 334 18.39 -0.09 -18.90
CA VAL A 334 19.87 -0.03 -19.08
C VAL A 334 20.57 -0.90 -18.04
N ARG A 335 20.22 -0.78 -16.74
CA ARG A 335 20.85 -1.56 -15.66
C ARG A 335 20.82 -3.05 -15.99
N LYS A 336 19.63 -3.55 -16.36
CA LYS A 336 19.45 -4.95 -16.78
C LYS A 336 20.26 -5.31 -18.02
N HIS A 337 20.32 -4.44 -19.03
CA HIS A 337 21.07 -4.69 -20.26
C HIS A 337 22.59 -4.79 -20.02
N VAL A 338 23.15 -3.87 -19.23
CA VAL A 338 24.59 -3.88 -18.88
C VAL A 338 24.93 -5.11 -18.02
N ALA A 339 24.10 -5.46 -17.04
CA ALA A 339 24.27 -6.67 -16.24
C ALA A 339 24.21 -7.95 -17.10
N GLN A 340 23.30 -8.01 -18.07
CA GLN A 340 23.19 -9.13 -19.02
C GLN A 340 24.38 -9.25 -19.98
N ALA A 341 25.10 -8.16 -20.24
CA ALA A 341 26.34 -8.18 -21.01
C ALA A 341 27.53 -8.76 -20.21
N GLY A 342 27.38 -8.99 -18.90
CA GLY A 342 28.44 -9.52 -18.03
C GLY A 342 29.60 -8.54 -17.80
N ILE A 343 29.34 -7.23 -17.93
CA ILE A 343 30.35 -6.18 -17.78
C ILE A 343 30.03 -5.37 -16.52
N GLU A 344 30.99 -5.29 -15.61
CA GLU A 344 30.96 -4.38 -14.47
C GLU A 344 31.69 -3.08 -14.84
N PRO A 345 30.96 -1.97 -15.10
CA PRO A 345 31.59 -0.70 -15.43
C PRO A 345 32.25 -0.07 -14.19
N THR A 346 33.40 0.59 -14.37
CA THR A 346 34.13 1.28 -13.28
C THR A 346 33.36 2.39 -12.55
N GLY A 347 32.21 2.80 -13.10
CA GLY A 347 31.18 3.52 -12.36
C GLY A 347 29.88 3.54 -13.14
N PHE A 348 28.75 3.36 -12.45
CA PHE A 348 27.41 3.44 -13.02
C PHE A 348 26.60 4.46 -12.22
N TYR A 349 26.41 5.65 -12.79
CA TYR A 349 25.71 6.77 -12.17
C TYR A 349 24.38 6.98 -12.90
N TYR A 350 23.28 7.18 -12.16
CA TYR A 350 21.97 7.40 -12.77
C TYR A 350 21.12 8.43 -12.02
N GLU A 351 20.16 9.01 -12.74
CA GLU A 351 19.17 9.98 -12.25
C GLU A 351 17.79 9.66 -12.86
N LYS A 352 16.74 9.62 -12.03
CA LYS A 352 15.40 9.16 -12.39
C LYS A 352 14.40 10.33 -12.41
N PHE A 353 13.90 10.69 -13.58
CA PHE A 353 12.88 11.74 -13.73
C PHE A 353 11.47 11.16 -13.55
N ALA A 354 11.01 11.07 -12.29
CA ALA A 354 9.67 10.64 -11.95
C ALA A 354 8.61 11.73 -12.25
N LEU A 355 7.45 11.33 -12.76
CA LEU A 355 6.30 12.23 -12.90
C LEU A 355 5.60 12.42 -11.55
N ALA A 356 5.32 13.66 -11.17
CA ALA A 356 4.62 13.99 -9.92
C ALA A 356 3.10 13.71 -9.94
N ALA A 357 2.57 13.11 -11.01
CA ALA A 357 1.19 12.64 -11.14
C ALA A 357 1.10 11.54 -12.22
N LYS A 358 0.17 10.58 -12.07
CA LYS A 358 -0.17 9.60 -13.12
C LYS A 358 -1.12 10.22 -14.16
N PRO A 359 -0.97 9.92 -15.47
CA PRO A 359 -1.97 10.29 -16.47
C PRO A 359 -3.30 9.57 -16.25
N THR A 360 -4.42 10.30 -16.33
CA THR A 360 -5.77 9.75 -16.35
C THR A 360 -6.10 9.08 -17.68
N ALA A 361 -6.59 7.84 -17.63
CA ALA A 361 -7.16 7.15 -18.78
C ALA A 361 -8.68 7.03 -18.63
N ALA A 362 -9.44 7.69 -19.49
CA ALA A 362 -10.86 7.45 -19.70
C ALA A 362 -11.29 8.04 -21.07
N ALA A 363 -11.41 7.17 -22.08
CA ALA A 363 -12.09 7.48 -23.36
C ALA A 363 -12.36 6.21 -24.19
N GLU A 364 -12.90 5.14 -23.59
CA GLU A 364 -13.59 4.09 -24.37
C GLU A 364 -14.96 3.78 -23.75
N ASN A 365 -16.00 4.15 -24.50
CA ASN A 365 -17.35 3.57 -24.51
C ASN A 365 -18.24 3.72 -23.26
N GLU A 366 -18.95 4.86 -23.17
CA GLU A 366 -20.41 4.78 -23.05
C GLU A 366 -21.00 4.68 -24.46
N VAL A 367 -21.89 3.70 -24.71
CA VAL A 367 -23.28 3.89 -25.20
C VAL A 367 -24.02 2.55 -25.02
N ALA A 368 -25.08 2.52 -24.19
CA ALA A 368 -26.38 1.90 -24.54
C ALA A 368 -27.40 1.94 -23.39
N GLY A 369 -28.57 2.54 -23.64
CA GLY A 369 -29.85 2.00 -23.17
C GLY A 369 -30.42 2.55 -21.86
N ALA A 370 -31.17 3.66 -21.95
CA ALA A 370 -32.25 3.99 -21.03
C ALA A 370 -33.62 3.65 -21.67
N GLU A 371 -34.71 3.90 -20.92
CA GLU A 371 -36.15 3.71 -21.23
C GLU A 371 -36.76 2.32 -20.92
N THR A 372 -38.01 2.20 -20.43
CA THR A 372 -39.08 3.22 -20.25
C THR A 372 -39.96 3.01 -18.99
N ASP A 373 -40.75 4.04 -18.68
CA ASP A 373 -41.72 4.25 -17.59
C ASP A 373 -43.11 3.60 -17.85
N GLU A 374 -43.98 3.47 -16.83
CA GLU A 374 -45.38 3.94 -16.87
C GLU A 374 -46.24 3.69 -15.60
N SER A 375 -46.55 4.80 -14.90
CA SER A 375 -47.90 5.32 -14.58
C SER A 375 -48.95 4.60 -13.66
N ALA A 376 -49.17 5.24 -12.48
CA ALA A 376 -50.46 5.83 -12.00
C ALA A 376 -51.68 4.90 -11.67
N PRO A 377 -52.90 5.39 -11.25
CA PRO A 377 -53.36 6.78 -11.01
C PRO A 377 -54.35 7.04 -9.80
N VAL A 378 -54.86 8.29 -9.70
CA VAL A 378 -56.23 8.75 -9.23
C VAL A 378 -56.47 9.44 -7.84
N VAL A 379 -56.45 10.80 -7.86
CA VAL A 379 -57.49 11.81 -7.49
C VAL A 379 -58.13 11.95 -6.06
N VAL A 380 -57.73 13.04 -5.36
CA VAL A 380 -58.50 14.18 -4.72
C VAL A 380 -59.74 13.95 -3.81
N ALA A 381 -59.71 14.51 -2.57
CA ALA A 381 -60.68 15.52 -2.06
C ALA A 381 -60.43 16.12 -0.64
N ALA A 382 -60.08 17.42 -0.61
CA ALA A 382 -60.59 18.52 0.24
C ALA A 382 -60.75 18.46 1.81
N ALA A 383 -59.89 19.27 2.47
CA ALA A 383 -60.24 20.47 3.27
C ALA A 383 -60.39 20.49 4.82
N THR A 384 -59.86 21.61 5.37
CA THR A 384 -60.11 22.32 6.65
C THR A 384 -59.14 22.12 7.83
N GLY A 385 -58.63 23.25 8.36
CA GLY A 385 -57.73 23.34 9.53
C GLY A 385 -56.87 24.62 9.44
N ARG A 386 -56.72 25.40 10.52
CA ARG A 386 -56.15 26.76 10.49
C ARG A 386 -55.04 26.95 11.54
N ALA A 387 -53.93 27.54 11.10
CA ALA A 387 -52.91 28.29 11.87
C ALA A 387 -52.17 27.61 13.04
N ALA A 388 -50.88 27.38 12.83
CA ALA A 388 -49.82 28.00 13.63
C ALA A 388 -48.59 28.21 12.71
N VAL A 389 -47.98 29.40 12.75
CA VAL A 389 -46.68 29.67 12.10
C VAL A 389 -45.69 29.85 13.23
N GLU A 390 -44.65 29.01 13.28
CA GLU A 390 -43.50 29.21 14.16
C GLU A 390 -42.31 29.72 13.34
N GLU A 391 -41.55 30.63 13.95
CA GLU A 391 -40.58 31.48 13.27
C GLU A 391 -39.26 30.77 12.96
N LEU A 392 -38.66 31.10 11.82
CA LEU A 392 -37.26 30.80 11.54
C LEU A 392 -36.36 31.69 12.41
N LEU A 393 -35.66 31.08 13.37
CA LEU A 393 -34.63 31.76 14.16
C LEU A 393 -33.40 32.03 13.29
N PHE A 394 -33.16 33.30 12.95
CA PHE A 394 -31.93 33.75 12.31
C PHE A 394 -30.81 33.93 13.35
N ALA A 395 -29.73 33.17 13.21
CA ALA A 395 -28.50 33.38 13.99
C ALA A 395 -27.94 34.78 13.71
N THR A 396 -27.73 35.58 14.76
CA THR A 396 -27.42 37.02 14.67
C THR A 396 -25.92 37.32 14.64
N ASP A 397 -25.09 36.29 14.73
CA ASP A 397 -23.66 36.30 14.96
C ASP A 397 -22.81 36.15 13.68
N ALA A 398 -23.43 35.88 12.53
CA ALA A 398 -22.76 35.78 11.22
C ALA A 398 -22.25 37.11 10.60
N ARG A 399 -22.10 38.19 11.39
CA ARG A 399 -21.73 39.54 10.90
C ARG A 399 -20.58 40.22 11.65
N ALA A 400 -19.89 39.49 12.54
CA ALA A 400 -18.70 39.99 13.23
C ALA A 400 -17.56 38.96 13.21
N VAL A 401 -16.32 39.44 13.12
CA VAL A 401 -15.11 38.64 13.37
C VAL A 401 -14.34 39.30 14.50
N ALA A 402 -13.96 38.53 15.52
CA ALA A 402 -13.26 39.02 16.71
C ALA A 402 -13.93 40.25 17.39
N GLY A 403 -15.27 40.33 17.35
CA GLY A 403 -16.04 41.44 17.95
C GLY A 403 -16.11 42.72 17.10
N GLN A 404 -15.51 42.75 15.90
CA GLN A 404 -15.63 43.86 14.96
C GLN A 404 -16.68 43.53 13.88
N LEU A 405 -17.68 44.41 13.72
CA LEU A 405 -18.76 44.26 12.74
C LEU A 405 -18.26 44.64 11.34
N THR A 406 -18.25 43.70 10.40
CA THR A 406 -17.63 43.89 9.08
C THR A 406 -18.60 44.42 8.02
N LEU A 407 -19.91 44.20 8.18
CA LEU A 407 -20.95 44.66 7.25
C LEU A 407 -22.17 45.22 8.02
N PRO A 408 -22.44 46.54 7.98
CA PRO A 408 -23.63 47.10 8.58
C PRO A 408 -24.89 46.67 7.82
N ALA A 409 -26.00 46.50 8.53
CA ALA A 409 -27.28 46.21 7.90
C ALA A 409 -27.79 47.43 7.13
N ALA A 410 -28.22 47.22 5.88
CA ALA A 410 -28.98 48.19 5.10
C ALA A 410 -30.33 47.56 4.74
N GLU A 411 -31.42 48.25 5.05
CA GLU A 411 -32.76 47.88 4.57
C GLU A 411 -32.92 48.34 3.12
N LEU A 412 -33.46 47.45 2.27
CA LEU A 412 -33.79 47.76 0.88
C LEU A 412 -35.32 47.82 0.75
N ASP A 413 -35.85 49.01 0.54
CA ASP A 413 -37.29 49.23 0.37
C ASP A 413 -37.84 48.45 -0.84
N SER A 414 -38.95 47.73 -0.64
CA SER A 414 -39.68 47.08 -1.71
C SER A 414 -40.34 48.11 -2.63
N ARG A 415 -39.81 48.28 -3.84
CA ARG A 415 -40.38 49.18 -4.87
C ARG A 415 -41.73 48.64 -5.40
N PRO A 416 -42.83 49.43 -5.33
CA PRO A 416 -44.10 49.06 -5.96
C PRO A 416 -44.25 49.71 -7.34
N GLY A 417 -44.51 48.90 -8.37
CA GLY A 417 -44.97 49.38 -9.69
C GLY A 417 -44.32 48.67 -10.89
N PRO A 418 -45.08 48.37 -11.96
CA PRO A 418 -44.56 47.70 -13.14
C PRO A 418 -43.71 48.66 -13.98
N GLN A 419 -42.47 48.28 -14.29
CA GLN A 419 -41.71 48.94 -15.35
C GLN A 419 -42.08 48.36 -16.71
N SER A 420 -42.38 49.24 -17.66
CA SER A 420 -42.58 48.89 -19.07
C SER A 420 -41.23 48.53 -19.70
N GLY A 421 -40.95 47.23 -19.81
CA GLY A 421 -39.77 46.75 -20.52
C GLY A 421 -39.91 46.91 -22.03
N THR A 422 -39.20 47.87 -22.62
CA THR A 422 -38.68 47.72 -23.97
C THR A 422 -37.54 46.70 -23.93
N PRO A 423 -37.48 45.71 -24.82
CA PRO A 423 -36.46 44.66 -24.77
C PRO A 423 -35.12 45.20 -25.29
N ASP A 424 -34.28 45.70 -24.38
CA ASP A 424 -32.86 45.89 -24.63
C ASP A 424 -32.12 44.62 -24.15
N ASP A 425 -31.89 43.72 -25.10
CA ASP A 425 -31.51 42.31 -24.92
C ASP A 425 -30.08 42.12 -24.34
N ASP A 426 -29.34 43.22 -24.20
CA ASP A 426 -27.92 43.25 -23.81
C ASP A 426 -27.70 42.99 -22.29
N SER A 427 -28.77 42.85 -21.51
CA SER A 427 -28.72 42.55 -20.06
C SER A 427 -28.71 41.05 -19.73
N LEU A 428 -29.16 40.18 -20.66
CA LEU A 428 -29.16 38.72 -20.46
C LEU A 428 -27.82 38.05 -20.80
N VAL A 429 -26.93 38.76 -21.51
CA VAL A 429 -25.63 38.24 -22.00
C VAL A 429 -24.43 38.88 -21.31
N ARG A 430 -24.60 39.48 -20.13
CA ARG A 430 -23.52 40.10 -19.35
C ARG A 430 -23.46 39.61 -17.90
N VAL A 431 -22.25 39.30 -17.43
CA VAL A 431 -21.95 39.08 -16.00
C VAL A 431 -20.80 40.02 -15.61
N ALA A 432 -20.94 40.71 -14.47
CA ALA A 432 -19.97 41.73 -14.00
C ALA A 432 -19.58 42.80 -15.05
N GLY A 433 -20.48 43.10 -16.00
CA GLY A 433 -20.31 44.13 -17.04
C GLY A 433 -19.67 43.65 -18.35
N GLN A 434 -19.05 42.47 -18.39
CA GLN A 434 -18.48 41.91 -19.64
C GLN A 434 -19.51 41.05 -20.39
N GLN A 435 -19.42 41.06 -21.72
CA GLN A 435 -20.39 40.44 -22.63
C GLN A 435 -19.92 39.04 -23.06
N MET A 436 -20.76 38.04 -22.81
CA MET A 436 -20.44 36.62 -22.96
C MET A 436 -20.80 36.04 -24.33
N TRP A 437 -21.81 36.59 -25.02
CA TRP A 437 -22.24 36.13 -26.35
C TRP A 437 -22.78 37.27 -27.23
N ARG A 438 -22.71 37.10 -28.56
CA ARG A 438 -23.45 37.89 -29.55
C ARG A 438 -24.52 37.01 -30.20
N GLY A 439 -25.79 37.32 -29.95
CA GLY A 439 -26.92 36.64 -30.60
C GLY A 439 -27.14 37.14 -32.02
N GLY A 440 -27.17 36.23 -32.99
CA GLY A 440 -27.82 36.46 -34.29
C GLY A 440 -29.31 36.11 -34.16
N ILE A 441 -30.19 37.04 -34.53
CA ILE A 441 -31.64 36.91 -34.33
C ILE A 441 -32.22 35.87 -35.30
N GLY A 442 -32.74 34.77 -34.76
CA GLY A 442 -33.40 33.70 -35.53
C GLY A 442 -33.56 32.44 -34.69
N GLY A 443 -34.68 32.30 -33.97
CA GLY A 443 -34.96 31.10 -33.17
C GLY A 443 -35.29 29.89 -34.06
N PRO A 444 -34.91 28.66 -33.66
CA PRO A 444 -35.36 27.45 -34.33
C PRO A 444 -36.86 27.20 -34.11
N ASP A 445 -37.59 26.93 -35.20
CA ASP A 445 -38.97 26.45 -35.15
C ASP A 445 -39.02 25.04 -34.53
N LEU A 446 -39.95 24.86 -33.59
CA LEU A 446 -40.29 23.56 -33.01
C LEU A 446 -41.47 22.95 -33.78
N ASP A 447 -41.41 21.66 -34.07
CA ASP A 447 -42.51 20.91 -34.68
C ASP A 447 -43.68 20.80 -33.68
N PRO A 448 -44.90 21.27 -34.00
CA PRO A 448 -46.00 21.32 -33.03
C PRO A 448 -46.60 19.96 -32.67
N ASP A 449 -46.25 18.86 -33.38
CA ASP A 449 -46.79 17.53 -33.10
C ASP A 449 -45.86 16.62 -32.26
N ASP A 450 -44.55 16.90 -32.17
CA ASP A 450 -43.60 16.13 -31.34
C ASP A 450 -42.55 16.96 -30.55
N GLY A 451 -42.44 18.27 -30.79
CA GLY A 451 -41.52 19.16 -30.08
C GLY A 451 -40.07 19.10 -30.56
N ALA A 452 -39.75 18.43 -31.68
CA ALA A 452 -38.41 18.42 -32.25
C ALA A 452 -38.06 19.76 -32.94
N ILE A 453 -36.80 20.19 -32.84
CA ILE A 453 -36.27 21.33 -33.62
C ILE A 453 -36.15 20.91 -35.08
N ARG A 454 -36.84 21.60 -35.99
CA ARG A 454 -36.65 21.40 -37.44
C ARG A 454 -35.39 22.14 -37.93
N PRO A 455 -34.42 21.46 -38.56
CA PRO A 455 -33.30 22.14 -39.19
C PRO A 455 -33.78 22.85 -40.47
N THR A 456 -33.75 24.18 -40.47
CA THR A 456 -33.96 25.01 -41.66
C THR A 456 -32.75 24.94 -42.59
N VAL A 457 -32.68 23.85 -43.37
CA VAL A 457 -31.68 23.69 -44.43
C VAL A 457 -32.07 24.57 -45.63
N SER A 458 -31.22 25.56 -45.94
CA SER A 458 -31.19 26.18 -47.27
C SER A 458 -29.90 25.79 -47.99
N ASP A 459 -30.07 25.19 -49.17
CA ASP A 459 -29.09 24.91 -50.22
C ASP A 459 -27.99 23.86 -49.97
N ALA A 460 -28.37 22.64 -50.36
CA ALA A 460 -27.69 21.79 -51.34
C ALA A 460 -26.14 21.73 -51.37
N THR A 461 -25.65 20.52 -51.11
CA THR A 461 -24.25 20.04 -51.18
C THR A 461 -23.35 20.47 -50.01
N GLY A 462 -22.81 19.46 -49.30
CA GLY A 462 -21.77 19.66 -48.30
C GLY A 462 -22.25 19.63 -46.85
N THR A 463 -21.69 18.71 -46.07
CA THR A 463 -21.74 18.66 -44.61
C THR A 463 -21.24 19.96 -43.98
N VAL A 464 -22.07 20.64 -43.19
CA VAL A 464 -21.60 21.73 -42.31
C VAL A 464 -20.82 21.12 -41.14
N ARG A 465 -19.51 21.38 -41.07
CA ARG A 465 -18.64 21.03 -39.94
C ARG A 465 -17.84 22.24 -39.49
N THR A 466 -18.54 23.21 -38.91
CA THR A 466 -17.94 24.39 -38.30
C THR A 466 -18.41 24.56 -36.86
N ILE A 467 -17.50 24.98 -35.99
CA ILE A 467 -17.80 25.53 -34.67
C ILE A 467 -17.16 26.92 -34.65
N ALA A 468 -17.92 27.94 -34.23
CA ALA A 468 -17.47 29.34 -34.20
C ALA A 468 -16.87 29.89 -35.52
N GLY A 469 -17.25 29.35 -36.68
CA GLY A 469 -16.87 29.88 -38.00
C GLY A 469 -15.50 29.44 -38.53
N GLN A 470 -14.87 28.40 -37.97
CA GLN A 470 -13.72 27.74 -38.58
C GLN A 470 -14.02 26.27 -38.92
N GLU A 471 -13.42 25.81 -40.02
CA GLU A 471 -13.59 24.48 -40.62
C GLU A 471 -12.48 23.54 -40.13
N MET A 472 -12.83 22.37 -39.60
CA MET A 472 -11.88 21.58 -38.82
C MET A 472 -10.95 20.66 -39.63
N PHE A 473 -11.43 19.86 -40.60
CA PHE A 473 -10.56 18.96 -41.40
C PHE A 473 -11.17 18.59 -42.77
N ALA A 474 -10.30 18.32 -43.75
CA ALA A 474 -10.66 17.90 -45.11
C ALA A 474 -10.90 16.38 -45.24
N ALA A 475 -11.67 15.97 -46.25
CA ALA A 475 -12.07 14.57 -46.46
C ALA A 475 -11.03 13.74 -47.23
N SER A 476 -10.96 12.44 -46.92
CA SER A 476 -10.32 11.39 -47.74
C SER A 476 -10.99 10.04 -47.45
N ASP A 477 -11.29 9.29 -48.51
CA ASP A 477 -12.25 8.18 -48.51
C ASP A 477 -11.73 6.85 -47.96
N LEU A 478 -12.66 5.94 -47.59
CA LEU A 478 -12.60 4.53 -47.98
C LEU A 478 -13.98 3.84 -47.91
N THR A 479 -14.13 2.74 -48.66
CA THR A 479 -15.40 2.32 -49.27
C THR A 479 -16.17 1.21 -48.53
N GLN A 480 -17.49 1.14 -48.75
CA GLN A 480 -18.38 0.11 -48.20
C GLN A 480 -18.05 -1.33 -48.62
N LEU A 481 -18.26 -2.28 -47.69
CA LEU A 481 -18.60 -3.68 -47.98
C LEU A 481 -19.60 -4.20 -46.93
N HIS A 482 -20.84 -4.46 -47.35
CA HIS A 482 -21.84 -5.23 -46.60
C HIS A 482 -22.31 -6.40 -47.47
N ALA A 483 -22.43 -7.60 -46.89
CA ALA A 483 -23.41 -8.60 -47.34
C ALA A 483 -23.64 -9.74 -46.31
N SER A 484 -24.84 -9.76 -45.74
CA SER A 484 -25.71 -10.95 -45.65
C SER A 484 -25.34 -12.13 -44.72
N GLY A 485 -26.10 -12.25 -43.64
CA GLY A 485 -26.47 -13.54 -43.04
C GLY A 485 -28.00 -13.60 -42.79
N PRO A 486 -28.70 -14.71 -43.06
CA PRO A 486 -30.12 -14.87 -42.73
C PRO A 486 -30.35 -15.82 -41.54
N THR A 487 -31.13 -15.38 -40.55
CA THR A 487 -31.77 -16.24 -39.52
C THR A 487 -33.05 -16.88 -40.08
N PRO A 488 -33.54 -18.03 -39.58
CA PRO A 488 -34.59 -17.96 -38.53
C PRO A 488 -34.77 -19.17 -37.55
N ALA A 489 -34.94 -18.86 -36.25
CA ALA A 489 -36.06 -19.29 -35.37
C ALA A 489 -36.17 -20.79 -34.87
N PRO A 490 -37.09 -21.15 -33.92
CA PRO A 490 -36.77 -21.94 -32.70
C PRO A 490 -37.70 -23.18 -32.43
N VAL A 491 -37.78 -23.74 -31.18
CA VAL A 491 -39.02 -24.18 -30.43
C VAL A 491 -38.90 -25.38 -29.40
N THR A 492 -39.38 -25.16 -28.15
CA THR A 492 -39.93 -26.05 -27.04
C THR A 492 -39.21 -27.24 -26.35
N GLY A 493 -39.46 -27.39 -25.03
CA GLY A 493 -40.07 -28.64 -24.47
C GLY A 493 -39.66 -29.14 -23.05
N THR A 494 -40.63 -29.43 -22.16
CA THR A 494 -40.54 -30.00 -20.77
C THR A 494 -41.84 -30.82 -20.47
N PRO A 495 -42.30 -31.22 -19.23
CA PRO A 495 -41.75 -31.26 -17.84
C PRO A 495 -42.07 -32.58 -17.03
N HIS A 496 -41.94 -32.55 -15.68
CA HIS A 496 -42.54 -33.44 -14.61
C HIS A 496 -41.92 -34.83 -14.27
N GLU A 497 -42.15 -35.49 -13.10
CA GLU A 497 -42.43 -35.15 -11.66
C GLU A 497 -42.75 -36.48 -10.90
N ASP A 498 -42.49 -36.63 -9.57
CA ASP A 498 -43.35 -37.42 -8.61
C ASP A 498 -42.87 -37.46 -7.14
N THR A 499 -43.79 -37.79 -6.19
CA THR A 499 -43.61 -37.70 -4.71
C THR A 499 -44.43 -38.73 -3.88
N ALA A 500 -44.08 -38.99 -2.59
CA ALA A 500 -44.90 -39.49 -1.43
C ALA A 500 -44.02 -40.22 -0.37
N SER A 501 -43.91 -39.86 0.93
CA SER A 501 -44.85 -39.90 2.12
C SER A 501 -44.91 -41.28 2.84
N ALA A 502 -45.14 -41.47 4.16
CA ALA A 502 -45.50 -40.60 5.32
C ALA A 502 -45.12 -41.24 6.72
N GLU A 503 -45.37 -40.54 7.84
CA GLU A 503 -45.24 -40.96 9.27
C GLU A 503 -46.64 -41.29 9.94
N PRO A 504 -46.95 -41.21 11.28
CA PRO A 504 -46.20 -41.05 12.56
C PRO A 504 -46.74 -41.89 13.77
N VAL A 505 -46.60 -41.37 15.03
CA VAL A 505 -47.20 -41.75 16.36
C VAL A 505 -46.20 -42.47 17.31
N THR A 506 -45.83 -42.02 18.54
CA THR A 506 -46.18 -40.82 19.37
C THR A 506 -45.07 -40.44 20.40
N ALA A 507 -45.30 -39.38 21.20
CA ALA A 507 -44.43 -38.74 22.22
C ALA A 507 -44.78 -39.17 23.70
N PRO A 508 -44.16 -38.66 24.81
CA PRO A 508 -43.23 -37.52 24.90
C PRO A 508 -41.99 -37.65 25.83
N THR A 509 -40.91 -36.96 25.46
CA THR A 509 -39.88 -36.44 26.38
C THR A 509 -39.26 -35.19 25.74
N VAL A 510 -39.02 -34.12 26.52
CA VAL A 510 -38.47 -32.86 25.99
C VAL A 510 -36.97 -33.02 25.74
N VAL A 511 -36.56 -32.92 24.48
CA VAL A 511 -35.16 -32.98 24.05
C VAL A 511 -34.73 -31.61 23.54
N GLY A 512 -33.88 -30.94 24.31
CA GLY A 512 -32.87 -30.05 23.74
C GLY A 512 -31.70 -30.93 23.30
N SER A 513 -31.34 -30.88 22.01
CA SER A 513 -30.38 -31.82 21.42
C SER A 513 -28.93 -31.45 21.76
N GLN A 514 -28.43 -32.01 22.87
CA GLN A 514 -27.03 -32.36 23.23
C GLN A 514 -26.89 -32.19 24.76
N GLY A 515 -27.13 -33.27 25.51
CA GLY A 515 -27.12 -33.26 26.97
C GLY A 515 -25.73 -32.92 27.54
N TYR A 516 -25.68 -31.93 28.42
CA TYR A 516 -24.45 -31.47 29.05
C TYR A 516 -23.91 -32.47 30.08
N GLN A 517 -22.60 -32.74 30.06
CA GLN A 517 -21.84 -32.81 31.31
C GLN A 517 -20.43 -32.22 31.12
N ILE A 518 -20.02 -31.42 32.10
CA ILE A 518 -18.78 -30.65 32.11
C ILE A 518 -17.62 -31.58 32.47
N GLY A 519 -16.52 -31.50 31.72
CA GLY A 519 -15.22 -32.10 32.03
C GLY A 519 -14.12 -31.28 31.37
N GLU A 520 -13.21 -30.74 32.17
CA GLU A 520 -12.06 -29.95 31.69
C GLU A 520 -10.97 -30.89 31.17
N GLU A 521 -10.52 -30.73 29.92
CA GLU A 521 -9.21 -31.18 29.44
C GLU A 521 -8.87 -30.52 28.09
N HIS A 522 -7.57 -30.30 27.80
CA HIS A 522 -7.11 -29.43 26.71
C HIS A 522 -7.25 -30.08 25.31
N PRO A 523 -8.18 -29.66 24.42
CA PRO A 523 -8.61 -30.52 23.30
C PRO A 523 -7.57 -30.76 22.19
N ALA A 524 -6.87 -29.71 21.74
CA ALA A 524 -6.22 -29.72 20.42
C ALA A 524 -5.09 -30.78 20.23
N ILE A 525 -4.38 -31.14 21.31
CA ILE A 525 -3.31 -32.14 21.27
C ILE A 525 -3.89 -33.55 21.47
N HIS A 526 -4.80 -33.72 22.43
CA HIS A 526 -5.41 -35.01 22.73
C HIS A 526 -6.31 -35.53 21.60
N GLU A 527 -7.03 -34.65 20.90
CA GLU A 527 -7.81 -35.02 19.70
C GLU A 527 -6.91 -35.51 18.55
N SER A 528 -5.73 -34.91 18.39
CA SER A 528 -4.74 -35.36 17.40
C SER A 528 -4.22 -36.75 17.74
N ASP A 529 -3.79 -36.95 18.98
CA ASP A 529 -3.26 -38.24 19.44
C ASP A 529 -4.30 -39.36 19.33
N ALA A 530 -5.53 -39.10 19.77
CA ALA A 530 -6.65 -40.05 19.67
C ALA A 530 -6.97 -40.44 18.22
N LEU A 531 -6.83 -39.51 17.27
CA LEU A 531 -7.04 -39.75 15.85
C LEU A 531 -5.94 -40.64 15.23
N PHE A 532 -4.68 -40.49 15.63
CA PHE A 532 -3.60 -41.41 15.23
C PHE A 532 -3.69 -42.76 15.95
N GLU A 533 -4.21 -42.82 17.18
CA GLU A 533 -4.47 -44.08 17.89
C GLU A 533 -5.63 -44.86 17.27
N ALA A 534 -6.72 -44.18 16.92
CA ALA A 534 -7.83 -44.79 16.19
C ALA A 534 -7.37 -45.34 14.82
N ARG A 535 -6.56 -44.57 14.09
CA ARG A 535 -5.95 -45.01 12.83
C ARG A 535 -5.07 -46.24 13.02
N ALA A 536 -4.16 -46.22 13.99
CA ALA A 536 -3.29 -47.36 14.28
C ALA A 536 -4.09 -48.61 14.66
N ALA A 537 -5.17 -48.47 15.44
CA ALA A 537 -6.05 -49.57 15.78
C ALA A 537 -6.76 -50.17 14.55
N LEU A 538 -7.18 -49.34 13.59
CA LEU A 538 -7.74 -49.80 12.31
C LEU A 538 -6.67 -50.45 11.42
N GLU A 539 -5.46 -49.91 11.35
CA GLU A 539 -4.34 -50.46 10.57
C GLU A 539 -3.92 -51.83 11.10
N LEU A 540 -3.85 -51.99 12.42
CA LEU A 540 -3.62 -53.28 13.08
C LEU A 540 -4.78 -54.27 12.80
N GLY A 541 -6.02 -53.80 12.66
CA GLY A 541 -7.14 -54.62 12.20
C GLY A 541 -7.04 -55.03 10.72
N ALA A 542 -6.60 -54.12 9.87
CA ALA A 542 -6.38 -54.37 8.43
C ALA A 542 -5.20 -55.33 8.18
N LEU A 543 -4.15 -55.25 9.01
CA LEU A 543 -3.04 -56.20 9.07
C LEU A 543 -3.57 -57.63 9.23
N GLU A 544 -4.36 -57.93 10.28
CA GLU A 544 -4.90 -59.28 10.52
C GLU A 544 -5.77 -59.82 9.37
N LEU A 545 -6.41 -58.93 8.61
CA LEU A 545 -7.24 -59.30 7.46
C LEU A 545 -6.44 -59.57 6.18
N THR A 546 -5.24 -59.01 6.05
CA THR A 546 -4.42 -59.02 4.83
C THR A 546 -3.16 -59.89 4.93
N PHE A 547 -2.62 -60.10 6.13
CA PHE A 547 -1.35 -60.78 6.32
C PHE A 547 -1.38 -62.22 5.79
N GLY A 548 -0.33 -62.61 5.06
CA GLY A 548 -0.24 -63.91 4.37
C GLY A 548 -1.25 -64.15 3.24
N ARG A 549 -2.07 -63.15 2.87
CA ARG A 549 -3.09 -63.25 1.80
C ARG A 549 -2.80 -62.39 0.57
N LEU A 550 -1.80 -61.50 0.66
CA LEU A 550 -1.39 -60.66 -0.46
C LEU A 550 -0.62 -61.48 -1.50
N ASN A 551 -0.95 -61.28 -2.78
CA ASN A 551 -0.19 -61.85 -3.89
C ASN A 551 1.02 -60.97 -4.25
N THR A 552 1.96 -61.53 -5.01
CA THR A 552 3.21 -60.83 -5.40
C THR A 552 2.96 -59.47 -6.06
N LYS A 553 1.92 -59.31 -6.89
CA LYS A 553 1.60 -58.03 -7.53
C LYS A 553 1.10 -56.99 -6.52
N GLN A 554 0.36 -57.41 -5.50
CA GLN A 554 -0.09 -56.53 -4.41
C GLN A 554 1.09 -56.09 -3.54
N LEU A 555 2.00 -57.00 -3.19
CA LEU A 555 3.23 -56.67 -2.45
C LEU A 555 4.13 -55.69 -3.23
N THR A 556 4.36 -55.92 -4.53
CA THR A 556 5.09 -54.97 -5.40
C THR A 556 4.39 -53.60 -5.48
N GLY A 557 3.05 -53.57 -5.51
CA GLY A 557 2.29 -52.32 -5.46
C GLY A 557 2.45 -51.58 -4.13
N TYR A 558 2.43 -52.32 -3.02
CA TYR A 558 2.61 -51.75 -1.68
C TYR A 558 4.02 -51.18 -1.50
N ARG A 559 5.03 -51.90 -2.00
CA ARG A 559 6.44 -51.46 -2.02
C ARG A 559 6.62 -50.17 -2.80
N LEU A 560 6.04 -50.06 -4.00
CA LEU A 560 6.13 -48.86 -4.83
C LEU A 560 5.52 -47.62 -4.15
N LEU A 561 4.44 -47.79 -3.39
CA LEU A 561 3.85 -46.71 -2.59
C LEU A 561 4.74 -46.32 -1.40
N ALA A 562 5.41 -47.30 -0.78
CA ALA A 562 6.37 -47.02 0.30
C ALA A 562 7.59 -46.24 -0.21
N ASP A 563 8.22 -46.72 -1.30
CA ASP A 563 9.36 -46.08 -1.95
C ASP A 563 9.00 -44.66 -2.44
N ALA A 564 7.74 -44.41 -2.84
CA ALA A 564 7.26 -43.08 -3.25
C ALA A 564 7.22 -42.03 -2.12
N THR A 565 7.25 -42.43 -0.83
CA THR A 565 7.29 -41.50 0.30
C THR A 565 8.69 -40.97 0.61
N VAL A 566 9.74 -41.67 0.16
CA VAL A 566 11.15 -41.40 0.50
C VAL A 566 11.68 -40.08 -0.08
N PRO A 567 11.42 -39.68 -1.34
CA PRO A 567 12.03 -38.47 -1.93
C PRO A 567 11.64 -37.15 -1.25
N TYR A 568 10.61 -37.18 -0.40
CA TYR A 568 10.05 -36.01 0.26
C TYR A 568 10.54 -35.82 1.71
N VAL A 569 11.44 -36.70 2.17
CA VAL A 569 12.06 -36.65 3.51
C VAL A 569 13.57 -36.76 3.38
N ASP A 570 14.30 -35.82 4.01
CA ASP A 570 15.76 -35.86 4.13
C ASP A 570 16.13 -35.81 5.62
N GLY A 571 16.62 -36.95 6.14
CA GLY A 571 16.94 -37.11 7.55
C GLY A 571 15.74 -36.80 8.46
N ASP A 572 15.83 -35.72 9.23
CA ASP A 572 14.81 -35.26 10.16
C ASP A 572 13.89 -34.16 9.59
N ARG A 573 13.87 -33.98 8.25
CA ARG A 573 13.19 -32.85 7.60
C ARG A 573 12.30 -33.26 6.45
N PHE A 574 11.21 -32.52 6.26
CA PHE A 574 10.44 -32.57 5.02
C PHE A 574 11.14 -31.76 3.93
N VAL A 575 11.35 -32.38 2.77
CA VAL A 575 11.73 -31.71 1.52
C VAL A 575 10.47 -31.14 0.85
N ASP A 576 9.35 -31.87 0.91
CA ASP A 576 8.02 -31.41 0.52
C ASP A 576 6.94 -32.08 1.41
N ALA A 577 6.44 -31.35 2.41
CA ALA A 577 5.47 -31.87 3.36
C ALA A 577 4.09 -32.17 2.72
N ALA A 578 3.74 -31.49 1.62
CA ALA A 578 2.47 -31.70 0.93
C ALA A 578 2.51 -33.00 0.11
N GLN A 579 3.58 -33.23 -0.66
CA GLN A 579 3.78 -34.47 -1.41
C GLN A 579 4.02 -35.67 -0.47
N TYR A 580 4.73 -35.47 0.65
CA TYR A 580 4.81 -36.50 1.70
C TYR A 580 3.42 -36.85 2.25
N THR A 581 2.56 -35.85 2.54
CA THR A 581 1.22 -36.11 3.08
C THR A 581 0.33 -36.87 2.08
N GLU A 582 0.41 -36.54 0.79
CA GLU A 582 -0.32 -37.24 -0.28
C GLU A 582 0.15 -38.69 -0.44
N THR A 583 1.47 -38.92 -0.50
CA THR A 583 2.04 -40.26 -0.66
C THR A 583 1.93 -41.13 0.59
N ASN A 584 2.03 -40.54 1.79
CA ASN A 584 1.73 -41.20 3.06
C ASN A 584 0.27 -41.70 3.04
N ALA A 585 -0.70 -40.83 2.75
CA ALA A 585 -2.10 -41.25 2.66
C ALA A 585 -2.28 -42.39 1.64
N ALA A 586 -1.71 -42.27 0.42
CA ALA A 586 -1.81 -43.31 -0.59
C ALA A 586 -1.25 -44.68 -0.13
N PHE A 587 -0.14 -44.71 0.62
CA PHE A 587 0.42 -45.94 1.20
C PHE A 587 -0.54 -46.59 2.21
N HIS A 588 -1.16 -45.80 3.09
CA HIS A 588 -2.05 -46.31 4.14
C HIS A 588 -3.44 -46.67 3.63
N ASP A 589 -4.03 -45.85 2.75
CA ASP A 589 -5.26 -46.16 1.99
C ASP A 589 -5.16 -47.50 1.24
N TYR A 590 -3.96 -47.85 0.75
CA TYR A 590 -3.74 -49.11 0.03
C TYR A 590 -3.90 -50.33 0.93
N LEU A 591 -3.39 -50.30 2.17
CA LEU A 591 -3.55 -51.40 3.12
C LEU A 591 -5.04 -51.69 3.39
N PHE A 592 -5.84 -50.65 3.59
CA PHE A 592 -7.30 -50.79 3.76
C PHE A 592 -7.99 -51.29 2.49
N THR A 593 -7.58 -50.80 1.31
CA THR A 593 -8.10 -51.28 0.02
C THR A 593 -7.81 -52.77 -0.19
N LEU A 594 -6.64 -53.26 0.24
CA LEU A 594 -6.26 -54.67 0.17
C LEU A 594 -7.10 -55.59 1.06
N THR A 595 -7.81 -55.08 2.07
CA THR A 595 -8.74 -55.87 2.89
C THR A 595 -9.99 -56.31 2.12
N GLY A 596 -10.35 -55.60 1.04
CA GLY A 596 -11.61 -55.79 0.32
C GLY A 596 -12.87 -55.45 1.14
N ASN A 597 -12.72 -54.72 2.25
CA ASN A 597 -13.83 -54.31 3.12
C ASN A 597 -14.08 -52.80 2.99
N ASP A 598 -15.07 -52.44 2.17
CA ASP A 598 -15.44 -51.05 1.90
C ASP A 598 -15.78 -50.27 3.18
N HIS A 599 -16.47 -50.88 4.15
CA HIS A 599 -16.80 -50.23 5.43
C HIS A 599 -15.57 -49.95 6.31
N LEU A 600 -14.53 -50.77 6.23
CA LEU A 600 -13.29 -50.51 6.96
C LEU A 600 -12.50 -49.37 6.30
N LEU A 601 -12.51 -49.32 4.96
CA LEU A 601 -11.95 -48.21 4.18
C LEU A 601 -12.73 -46.90 4.42
N GLU A 602 -14.06 -46.95 4.49
CA GLU A 602 -14.93 -45.82 4.86
C GLU A 602 -14.65 -45.35 6.29
N ALA A 603 -14.53 -46.26 7.26
CA ALA A 603 -14.22 -45.93 8.65
C ALA A 603 -12.86 -45.24 8.80
N TYR A 604 -11.83 -45.74 8.13
CA TYR A 604 -10.52 -45.09 8.08
C TYR A 604 -10.58 -43.72 7.39
N LYS A 605 -11.28 -43.59 6.25
CA LYS A 605 -11.46 -42.28 5.58
C LYS A 605 -12.22 -41.28 6.45
N ALA A 606 -13.20 -41.75 7.22
CA ALA A 606 -13.98 -40.93 8.15
C ALA A 606 -13.15 -40.41 9.35
N LEU A 607 -12.01 -41.01 9.67
CA LEU A 607 -11.06 -40.43 10.64
C LEU A 607 -10.42 -39.12 10.14
N GLY A 608 -10.47 -38.83 8.83
CA GLY A 608 -10.00 -37.55 8.28
C GLY A 608 -8.50 -37.29 8.41
N VAL A 609 -7.68 -38.32 8.69
CA VAL A 609 -6.27 -38.17 9.07
C VAL A 609 -5.44 -37.42 8.02
N LYS A 610 -5.66 -37.70 6.74
CA LYS A 610 -5.05 -36.95 5.62
C LYS A 610 -5.37 -35.45 5.71
N GLY A 611 -6.62 -35.10 6.01
CA GLY A 611 -7.06 -33.71 6.17
C GLY A 611 -6.34 -33.01 7.32
N ARG A 612 -6.27 -33.66 8.49
CA ARG A 612 -5.56 -33.12 9.66
C ARG A 612 -4.06 -32.99 9.44
N MET A 613 -3.43 -33.95 8.75
CA MET A 613 -2.02 -33.83 8.32
C MET A 613 -1.82 -32.68 7.33
N THR A 614 -2.74 -32.50 6.36
CA THR A 614 -2.67 -31.41 5.37
C THR A 614 -2.85 -30.01 5.97
N GLU A 615 -3.59 -29.93 7.08
CA GLU A 615 -3.75 -28.72 7.89
C GLU A 615 -2.45 -28.38 8.63
N VAL A 616 -1.98 -29.32 9.46
CA VAL A 616 -0.91 -29.12 10.44
C VAL A 616 0.50 -29.15 9.81
N LEU A 617 0.74 -30.05 8.86
CA LEU A 617 2.07 -30.23 8.26
C LEU A 617 2.36 -29.27 7.10
N ARG A 618 1.39 -28.43 6.70
CA ARG A 618 1.49 -27.52 5.53
C ARG A 618 2.79 -26.73 5.45
N ASN A 619 3.27 -26.25 6.60
CA ASN A 619 4.49 -25.46 6.75
C ASN A 619 5.53 -26.15 7.67
N ALA A 620 5.32 -27.43 8.01
CA ALA A 620 6.21 -28.14 8.91
C ALA A 620 7.55 -28.45 8.21
N THR A 621 8.66 -28.08 8.85
CA THR A 621 10.01 -28.35 8.36
C THR A 621 10.63 -29.61 8.95
N TRP A 622 10.11 -30.09 10.09
CA TRP A 622 10.63 -31.24 10.82
C TRP A 622 9.72 -32.47 10.71
N CYS A 623 10.33 -33.65 10.66
CA CYS A 623 9.67 -34.93 10.78
C CYS A 623 10.51 -35.93 11.61
N HIS A 624 9.88 -36.95 12.19
CA HIS A 624 10.67 -37.98 12.86
C HIS A 624 11.57 -38.72 11.84
N PRO A 625 12.89 -38.90 12.09
CA PRO A 625 13.88 -39.46 11.12
C PRO A 625 13.63 -40.85 10.53
N LEU A 626 12.54 -41.51 10.91
CA LEU A 626 12.17 -42.86 10.49
C LEU A 626 10.79 -42.89 9.80
N CYS A 627 10.05 -41.78 9.72
CA CYS A 627 8.65 -41.80 9.28
C CYS A 627 8.45 -42.26 7.82
N ALA A 628 9.45 -42.09 6.95
CA ALA A 628 9.45 -42.65 5.60
C ALA A 628 10.04 -44.08 5.57
N GLN A 629 11.08 -44.33 6.37
CA GLN A 629 11.74 -45.64 6.48
C GLN A 629 10.77 -46.72 7.02
N ASP A 630 9.93 -46.35 7.99
CA ASP A 630 8.91 -47.21 8.58
C ASP A 630 8.01 -47.86 7.51
N HIS A 631 7.62 -47.12 6.45
CA HIS A 631 6.82 -47.69 5.36
C HIS A 631 7.57 -48.81 4.61
N LEU A 632 8.87 -48.63 4.37
CA LEU A 632 9.72 -49.63 3.70
C LEU A 632 9.89 -50.87 4.57
N ASP A 633 10.08 -50.68 5.87
CA ASP A 633 10.28 -51.74 6.85
C ASP A 633 8.99 -52.54 7.07
N ILE A 634 7.83 -51.86 7.14
CA ILE A 634 6.50 -52.50 7.19
C ILE A 634 6.31 -53.41 5.97
N VAL A 635 6.55 -52.93 4.75
CA VAL A 635 6.42 -53.77 3.54
C VAL A 635 7.39 -54.94 3.56
N SER A 636 8.62 -54.74 4.03
CA SER A 636 9.62 -55.82 4.14
C SER A 636 9.21 -56.89 5.16
N ALA A 637 8.47 -56.53 6.22
CA ALA A 637 7.86 -57.48 7.15
C ALA A 637 6.71 -58.28 6.49
N PHE A 638 5.86 -57.63 5.68
CA PHE A 638 4.85 -58.33 4.85
C PHE A 638 5.48 -59.29 3.82
N GLU A 639 6.60 -58.91 3.18
CA GLU A 639 7.30 -59.74 2.19
C GLU A 639 8.03 -60.94 2.82
N SER A 640 8.58 -60.78 4.02
CA SER A 640 9.25 -61.86 4.77
C SER A 640 8.29 -62.76 5.55
N GLY A 641 7.03 -62.33 5.74
CA GLY A 641 6.03 -63.07 6.51
C GLY A 641 6.17 -62.92 8.03
N ASP A 642 6.90 -61.90 8.49
CA ASP A 642 7.07 -61.58 9.92
C ASP A 642 5.91 -60.71 10.43
N HIS A 643 4.89 -61.37 11.00
CA HIS A 643 3.66 -60.73 11.49
C HIS A 643 3.94 -59.86 12.72
N ASP A 644 4.73 -60.35 13.67
CA ASP A 644 5.07 -59.62 14.90
C ASP A 644 5.85 -58.35 14.55
N ALA A 645 6.84 -58.43 13.65
CA ALA A 645 7.57 -57.25 13.18
C ALA A 645 6.65 -56.23 12.45
N ALA A 646 5.76 -56.68 11.57
CA ALA A 646 4.81 -55.79 10.89
C ALA A 646 3.90 -55.06 11.90
N ARG A 647 3.44 -55.78 12.93
CA ARG A 647 2.59 -55.28 14.00
C ARG A 647 3.33 -54.24 14.87
N GLU A 648 4.57 -54.52 15.26
CA GLU A 648 5.39 -53.58 16.03
C GLU A 648 5.73 -52.32 15.24
N LEU A 649 6.08 -52.47 13.95
CA LEU A 649 6.42 -51.35 13.07
C LEU A 649 5.24 -50.41 12.81
N ILE A 650 4.02 -50.93 12.60
CA ILE A 650 2.80 -50.10 12.47
C ILE A 650 2.55 -49.28 13.75
N ALA A 651 2.64 -49.92 14.93
CA ALA A 651 2.45 -49.22 16.20
C ALA A 651 3.53 -48.16 16.46
N ALA A 652 4.79 -48.46 16.13
CA ALA A 652 5.91 -47.55 16.29
C ALA A 652 5.87 -46.38 15.28
N HIS A 653 5.44 -46.63 14.04
CA HIS A 653 5.17 -45.61 13.03
C HIS A 653 4.10 -44.63 13.52
N ALA A 654 2.98 -45.12 14.07
CA ALA A 654 1.93 -44.27 14.59
C ALA A 654 2.40 -43.34 15.73
N GLU A 655 3.22 -43.82 16.66
CA GLU A 655 3.78 -42.96 17.73
C GLU A 655 4.78 -41.94 17.18
N ARG A 656 5.58 -42.30 16.16
CA ARG A 656 6.46 -41.36 15.45
C ARG A 656 5.68 -40.32 14.64
N SER A 657 4.53 -40.68 14.07
CA SER A 657 3.57 -39.76 13.46
C SER A 657 2.98 -38.80 14.50
N LYS A 658 2.55 -39.29 15.68
CA LYS A 658 2.11 -38.42 16.79
C LYS A 658 3.20 -37.44 17.21
N GLN A 659 4.44 -37.87 17.37
CA GLN A 659 5.56 -36.97 17.70
C GLN A 659 5.78 -35.89 16.63
N THR A 660 5.71 -36.28 15.35
CA THR A 660 5.76 -35.33 14.21
C THR A 660 4.64 -34.30 14.29
N MET A 661 3.40 -34.74 14.54
CA MET A 661 2.22 -33.87 14.63
C MET A 661 2.23 -32.98 15.88
N ARG A 662 2.55 -33.52 17.07
CA ARG A 662 2.69 -32.75 18.31
C ARG A 662 3.73 -31.65 18.17
N ARG A 663 4.88 -31.96 17.55
CA ARG A 663 5.92 -30.95 17.29
C ARG A 663 5.48 -29.94 16.24
N ALA A 664 4.87 -30.35 15.14
CA ALA A 664 4.33 -29.43 14.14
C ALA A 664 3.25 -28.50 14.74
N MET A 665 2.37 -29.00 15.61
CA MET A 665 1.38 -28.19 16.34
C MET A 665 2.03 -27.23 17.36
N ALA A 666 3.08 -27.67 18.05
CA ALA A 666 3.83 -26.79 18.95
C ALA A 666 4.58 -25.70 18.19
N ASP A 667 5.22 -26.07 17.07
CA ASP A 667 5.92 -25.15 16.16
C ASP A 667 4.90 -24.17 15.53
N GLU A 668 3.72 -24.62 15.11
CA GLU A 668 2.61 -23.78 14.64
C GLU A 668 2.09 -22.84 15.75
N MET A 669 1.93 -23.34 16.97
CA MET A 669 1.47 -22.53 18.11
C MET A 669 2.54 -21.51 18.53
N THR A 670 3.83 -21.80 18.32
CA THR A 670 4.89 -20.77 18.38
C THR A 670 4.90 -19.82 17.18
N SER A 671 4.47 -20.25 15.98
CA SER A 671 4.28 -19.33 14.84
C SER A 671 3.02 -18.46 14.97
N ARG A 672 2.05 -18.87 15.79
CA ARG A 672 0.89 -18.05 16.22
C ARG A 672 1.24 -17.00 17.27
N ARG A 673 2.45 -17.02 17.84
CA ARG A 673 2.95 -15.85 18.59
C ARG A 673 3.24 -14.74 17.57
N PRO A 674 2.90 -13.47 17.88
CA PRO A 674 3.17 -12.36 16.97
C PRO A 674 4.66 -12.32 16.61
N ARG A 675 4.99 -12.03 15.34
CA ARG A 675 6.38 -12.06 14.85
C ARG A 675 7.34 -11.18 15.66
N PHE A 676 6.81 -10.14 16.32
CA PHE A 676 7.54 -9.28 17.24
C PHE A 676 6.76 -9.09 18.54
N VAL A 677 7.44 -9.25 19.67
CA VAL A 677 6.90 -9.13 21.03
C VAL A 677 7.87 -8.26 21.83
N THR A 678 7.36 -7.30 22.61
CA THR A 678 8.15 -6.53 23.60
C THR A 678 7.83 -7.07 25.00
N PRO A 679 8.62 -8.01 25.57
CA PRO A 679 8.23 -8.74 26.78
C PRO A 679 8.00 -7.81 27.98
N GLY A 680 6.89 -8.01 28.68
CA GLY A 680 6.54 -7.25 29.89
C GLY A 680 5.92 -5.88 29.64
N ARG A 681 5.76 -5.42 28.40
CA ARG A 681 5.17 -4.11 28.07
C ARG A 681 3.74 -3.91 28.62
N PHE A 682 2.98 -4.98 28.80
CA PHE A 682 1.66 -4.95 29.42
C PHE A 682 1.59 -5.64 30.78
N ALA A 683 2.74 -5.94 31.41
CA ALA A 683 2.81 -6.64 32.70
C ALA A 683 1.93 -5.98 33.76
N GLY A 684 0.94 -6.73 34.26
CA GLY A 684 0.02 -6.26 35.31
C GLY A 684 -1.11 -5.34 34.84
N LYS A 685 -1.20 -5.02 33.54
CA LYS A 685 -2.30 -4.25 32.94
C LYS A 685 -3.48 -5.18 32.59
N VAL A 686 -4.70 -4.66 32.68
CA VAL A 686 -5.93 -5.29 32.19
C VAL A 686 -6.42 -4.58 30.93
N VAL A 687 -6.48 -5.30 29.82
CA VAL A 687 -6.84 -4.74 28.51
C VAL A 687 -8.14 -5.35 28.00
N VAL A 688 -9.13 -4.52 27.71
CA VAL A 688 -10.36 -4.91 27.01
C VAL A 688 -10.14 -4.74 25.51
N ILE A 689 -10.38 -5.77 24.71
CA ILE A 689 -10.31 -5.73 23.24
C ILE A 689 -11.68 -6.10 22.67
N THR A 690 -12.23 -5.26 21.79
CA THR A 690 -13.51 -5.52 21.12
C THR A 690 -13.33 -6.04 19.69
N GLY A 691 -14.22 -6.92 19.23
CA GLY A 691 -14.06 -7.62 17.95
C GLY A 691 -12.88 -8.59 17.98
N ALA A 692 -12.70 -9.27 19.11
CA ALA A 692 -11.51 -10.05 19.43
C ALA A 692 -11.52 -11.50 18.90
N ALA A 693 -12.63 -11.96 18.29
CA ALA A 693 -12.75 -13.35 17.84
C ALA A 693 -12.01 -13.67 16.52
N GLN A 694 -11.58 -12.65 15.76
CA GLN A 694 -10.80 -12.84 14.53
C GLN A 694 -10.03 -11.57 14.12
N GLY A 695 -8.96 -11.74 13.34
CA GLY A 695 -8.30 -10.65 12.62
C GLY A 695 -7.53 -9.68 13.54
N ILE A 696 -7.66 -8.37 13.32
CA ILE A 696 -6.83 -7.36 14.03
C ILE A 696 -7.05 -7.41 15.55
N GLY A 697 -8.29 -7.60 16.01
CA GLY A 697 -8.62 -7.71 17.44
C GLY A 697 -8.02 -8.97 18.07
N GLU A 698 -8.10 -10.11 17.39
CA GLU A 698 -7.45 -11.35 17.81
C GLU A 698 -5.93 -11.18 17.88
N GLN A 699 -5.30 -10.62 16.83
CA GLN A 699 -3.85 -10.45 16.79
C GLN A 699 -3.34 -9.46 17.86
N ALA A 700 -4.09 -8.39 18.13
CA ALA A 700 -3.82 -7.49 19.25
C ALA A 700 -3.93 -8.21 20.60
N ALA A 701 -4.95 -9.04 20.81
CA ALA A 701 -5.10 -9.85 22.02
C ALA A 701 -3.95 -10.86 22.20
N ARG A 702 -3.58 -11.59 21.14
CA ARG A 702 -2.44 -12.53 21.15
C ARG A 702 -1.13 -11.79 21.48
N ARG A 703 -0.94 -10.58 20.96
CA ARG A 703 0.23 -9.75 21.27
C ARG A 703 0.25 -9.24 22.71
N ILE A 704 -0.84 -8.67 23.20
CA ILE A 704 -0.92 -8.15 24.57
C ILE A 704 -0.70 -9.27 25.60
N SER A 705 -1.27 -10.44 25.37
CA SER A 705 -1.06 -11.63 26.22
C SER A 705 0.41 -12.06 26.22
N ALA A 706 1.05 -12.15 25.04
CA ALA A 706 2.48 -12.47 24.91
C ALA A 706 3.41 -11.41 25.55
N GLU A 707 2.95 -10.15 25.64
CA GLU A 707 3.65 -9.03 26.28
C GLU A 707 3.30 -8.85 27.78
N GLY A 708 2.53 -9.78 28.37
CA GLY A 708 2.28 -9.88 29.82
C GLY A 708 0.99 -9.19 30.31
N GLY A 709 0.11 -8.76 29.41
CA GLY A 709 -1.19 -8.16 29.74
C GLY A 709 -2.32 -9.17 29.90
N LYS A 710 -3.17 -8.97 30.91
CA LYS A 710 -4.42 -9.73 31.06
C LYS A 710 -5.46 -9.20 30.09
N VAL A 711 -6.12 -10.08 29.36
CA VAL A 711 -7.05 -9.68 28.29
C VAL A 711 -8.51 -10.01 28.62
N VAL A 712 -9.41 -9.11 28.22
CA VAL A 712 -10.86 -9.34 28.22
C VAL A 712 -11.33 -9.19 26.78
N LEU A 713 -11.79 -10.30 26.21
CA LEU A 713 -12.04 -10.44 24.78
C LEU A 713 -13.54 -10.34 24.53
N ALA A 714 -13.96 -9.23 23.93
CA ALA A 714 -15.35 -8.96 23.62
C ALA A 714 -15.65 -9.19 22.14
N ASP A 715 -16.70 -9.95 21.85
CA ASP A 715 -17.23 -10.15 20.50
C ASP A 715 -18.72 -10.52 20.59
N ARG A 716 -19.44 -10.50 19.47
CA ARG A 716 -20.81 -11.04 19.40
C ARG A 716 -20.80 -12.55 19.14
N SER A 717 -19.72 -13.10 18.58
CA SER A 717 -19.56 -14.54 18.37
C SER A 717 -18.94 -15.23 19.59
N ASP A 718 -19.48 -16.40 19.89
CA ASP A 718 -18.95 -17.46 20.75
C ASP A 718 -17.51 -17.90 20.42
N LEU A 719 -17.03 -17.73 19.18
CA LEU A 719 -15.64 -18.03 18.80
C LEU A 719 -14.60 -17.26 19.64
N VAL A 720 -14.99 -16.16 20.29
CA VAL A 720 -14.14 -15.44 21.26
C VAL A 720 -13.74 -16.31 22.47
N GLU A 721 -14.52 -17.35 22.80
CA GLU A 721 -14.21 -18.32 23.87
C GLU A 721 -13.12 -19.32 23.47
N GLU A 722 -12.90 -19.55 22.17
CA GLU A 722 -11.75 -20.31 21.66
C GLU A 722 -10.47 -19.50 21.87
N VAL A 723 -10.46 -18.23 21.43
CA VAL A 723 -9.33 -17.30 21.60
C VAL A 723 -9.01 -17.08 23.10
N ALA A 724 -10.03 -16.99 23.95
CA ALA A 724 -9.83 -16.88 25.39
C ALA A 724 -9.13 -18.11 25.99
N ARG A 725 -9.56 -19.33 25.62
CA ARG A 725 -8.93 -20.58 26.10
C ARG A 725 -7.50 -20.75 25.61
N ASP A 726 -7.22 -20.42 24.35
CA ASP A 726 -5.86 -20.37 23.79
C ASP A 726 -4.94 -19.48 24.66
N LEU A 727 -5.40 -18.26 24.98
CA LEU A 727 -4.60 -17.26 25.68
C LEU A 727 -4.52 -17.48 27.19
N GLU A 728 -5.54 -18.10 27.82
CA GLU A 728 -5.48 -18.53 29.22
C GLU A 728 -4.39 -19.60 29.41
N SER A 729 -4.25 -20.53 28.45
CA SER A 729 -3.27 -21.62 28.53
C SER A 729 -1.81 -21.19 28.32
N THR A 730 -1.57 -20.00 27.76
CA THR A 730 -0.23 -19.55 27.32
C THR A 730 0.20 -18.19 27.88
N GLY A 731 -0.71 -17.46 28.53
CA GLY A 731 -0.54 -16.07 28.97
C GLY A 731 -0.89 -15.82 30.44
N PRO A 732 -1.00 -14.54 30.84
CA PRO A 732 -1.21 -14.13 32.24
C PRO A 732 -2.69 -14.10 32.67
N GLY A 733 -3.62 -14.41 31.76
CA GLY A 733 -5.08 -14.44 31.97
C GLY A 733 -5.88 -13.87 30.78
N ALA A 734 -6.92 -14.57 30.37
CA ALA A 734 -7.81 -14.23 29.26
C ALA A 734 -9.27 -14.62 29.55
N VAL A 735 -10.20 -13.66 29.46
CA VAL A 735 -11.64 -13.91 29.72
C VAL A 735 -12.49 -13.45 28.56
N SER A 736 -13.41 -14.30 28.10
CA SER A 736 -14.42 -13.97 27.08
C SER A 736 -15.57 -13.13 27.64
N ALA A 737 -16.11 -12.25 26.79
CA ALA A 737 -17.31 -11.45 27.04
C ALA A 737 -18.18 -11.38 25.78
N ILE A 738 -19.08 -12.35 25.61
CA ILE A 738 -20.04 -12.36 24.49
C ILE A 738 -21.07 -11.23 24.72
N ALA A 739 -21.09 -10.23 23.85
CA ALA A 739 -21.96 -9.06 23.96
C ALA A 739 -22.22 -8.38 22.61
N ASP A 740 -23.40 -7.76 22.44
CA ASP A 740 -23.67 -6.91 21.29
C ASP A 740 -23.36 -5.44 21.60
N LEU A 741 -22.23 -4.97 21.08
CA LEU A 741 -21.74 -3.61 21.26
C LEU A 741 -22.50 -2.57 20.43
N GLU A 742 -23.40 -2.97 19.51
CA GLU A 742 -24.32 -2.04 18.85
C GLU A 742 -25.34 -1.45 19.88
N SER A 743 -25.32 -1.92 21.14
CA SER A 743 -26.07 -1.40 22.29
C SER A 743 -25.17 -0.90 23.45
N TYR A 744 -25.67 0.07 24.22
CA TYR A 744 -24.98 0.55 25.44
C TYR A 744 -24.90 -0.51 26.54
N ASP A 745 -26.00 -1.24 26.78
CA ASP A 745 -26.06 -2.31 27.79
C ASP A 745 -25.05 -3.44 27.49
N GLY A 746 -24.83 -3.76 26.21
CA GLY A 746 -23.79 -4.67 25.76
C GLY A 746 -22.39 -4.17 26.11
N ALA A 747 -22.09 -2.90 25.81
CA ALA A 747 -20.81 -2.29 26.17
C ALA A 747 -20.57 -2.22 27.69
N GLU A 748 -21.58 -1.86 28.47
CA GLU A 748 -21.53 -1.86 29.94
C GLU A 748 -21.30 -3.29 30.47
N SER A 749 -21.92 -4.30 29.87
CA SER A 749 -21.75 -5.70 30.28
C SER A 749 -20.30 -6.19 30.14
N VAL A 750 -19.57 -5.73 29.12
CA VAL A 750 -18.15 -6.05 28.90
C VAL A 750 -17.27 -5.39 29.97
N VAL A 751 -17.47 -4.10 30.22
CA VAL A 751 -16.71 -3.38 31.27
C VAL A 751 -16.98 -3.98 32.64
N ARG A 752 -18.24 -4.30 32.94
CA ARG A 752 -18.63 -5.01 34.17
C ARG A 752 -17.98 -6.40 34.27
N ARG A 753 -17.85 -7.16 33.17
CA ARG A 753 -17.15 -8.45 33.15
C ARG A 753 -15.66 -8.28 33.41
N ALA A 754 -15.03 -7.25 32.86
CA ALA A 754 -13.62 -6.94 33.12
C ALA A 754 -13.36 -6.60 34.60
N ILE A 755 -14.17 -5.69 35.17
CA ILE A 755 -14.09 -5.32 36.59
C ILE A 755 -14.38 -6.52 37.50
N ALA A 756 -15.37 -7.36 37.17
CA ALA A 756 -15.68 -8.56 37.96
C ALA A 756 -14.56 -9.63 37.91
N SER A 757 -13.80 -9.70 36.81
CA SER A 757 -12.74 -10.71 36.64
C SER A 757 -11.39 -10.23 37.18
N TYR A 758 -11.07 -8.95 37.02
CA TYR A 758 -9.72 -8.40 37.28
C TYR A 758 -9.69 -7.09 38.08
N GLY A 759 -10.84 -6.56 38.51
CA GLY A 759 -10.96 -5.40 39.40
C GLY A 759 -10.77 -4.02 38.76
N ARG A 760 -10.23 -3.94 37.54
CA ARG A 760 -9.90 -2.69 36.82
C ARG A 760 -9.97 -2.86 35.30
N VAL A 761 -9.91 -1.74 34.58
CA VAL A 761 -9.60 -1.67 33.15
C VAL A 761 -8.52 -0.62 32.96
N ASP A 762 -7.34 -1.01 32.46
CA ASP A 762 -6.23 -0.10 32.18
C ASP A 762 -6.27 0.42 30.74
N VAL A 763 -6.66 -0.45 29.81
CA VAL A 763 -6.68 -0.16 28.39
C VAL A 763 -7.99 -0.65 27.77
N LEU A 764 -8.59 0.15 26.90
CA LEU A 764 -9.67 -0.25 25.99
C LEU A 764 -9.18 -0.14 24.54
N ILE A 765 -9.32 -1.22 23.77
CA ILE A 765 -9.05 -1.26 22.33
C ILE A 765 -10.38 -1.49 21.61
N ASN A 766 -10.89 -0.43 20.98
CA ASN A 766 -12.14 -0.46 20.22
C ASN A 766 -11.88 -0.87 18.76
N ASN A 767 -12.02 -2.16 18.45
CA ASN A 767 -11.73 -2.70 17.12
C ASN A 767 -12.98 -3.16 16.31
N VAL A 768 -14.17 -3.20 16.92
CA VAL A 768 -15.41 -3.49 16.16
C VAL A 768 -15.66 -2.47 15.04
N GLY A 769 -16.05 -3.00 13.88
CA GLY A 769 -16.40 -2.23 12.69
C GLY A 769 -15.94 -2.91 11.40
N GLY A 770 -15.95 -2.11 10.33
CA GLY A 770 -15.46 -2.49 9.02
C GLY A 770 -16.59 -2.57 8.01
N ALA A 771 -16.39 -1.91 6.85
CA ALA A 771 -17.39 -1.74 5.80
C ALA A 771 -18.17 -3.04 5.51
N ILE A 772 -19.50 -2.89 5.54
CA ILE A 772 -20.48 -3.93 5.28
C ILE A 772 -20.78 -3.98 3.78
N ASN A 773 -21.07 -2.83 3.16
CA ASN A 773 -21.51 -2.74 1.76
C ASN A 773 -20.53 -1.92 0.90
N PHE A 774 -20.42 -2.28 -0.39
CA PHE A 774 -19.51 -1.66 -1.36
C PHE A 774 -20.24 -1.34 -2.66
N LYS A 775 -20.66 -0.08 -2.85
CA LYS A 775 -21.41 0.44 -4.01
C LYS A 775 -21.43 1.98 -4.06
N PRO A 776 -21.78 2.63 -5.18
CA PRO A 776 -22.00 4.08 -5.22
C PRO A 776 -22.98 4.55 -4.15
N PHE A 777 -22.82 5.78 -3.66
CA PHE A 777 -23.58 6.26 -2.49
C PHE A 777 -25.09 6.34 -2.73
N THR A 778 -25.50 6.64 -3.96
CA THR A 778 -26.91 6.64 -4.41
C THR A 778 -27.60 5.30 -4.26
N GLU A 779 -26.83 4.20 -4.23
CA GLU A 779 -27.37 2.84 -4.14
C GLU A 779 -27.62 2.37 -2.70
N PHE A 780 -27.17 3.12 -1.69
CA PHE A 780 -27.37 2.74 -0.28
C PHE A 780 -28.80 2.99 0.18
N THR A 781 -29.41 2.00 0.82
CA THR A 781 -30.69 2.18 1.50
C THR A 781 -30.49 2.74 2.91
N ASP A 782 -31.51 3.44 3.44
CA ASP A 782 -31.61 3.86 4.84
C ASP A 782 -31.12 2.81 5.85
N ALA A 783 -31.56 1.55 5.66
CA ALA A 783 -31.21 0.45 6.55
C ALA A 783 -29.72 0.08 6.47
N GLN A 784 -29.12 0.13 5.29
CA GLN A 784 -27.69 -0.12 5.09
C GLN A 784 -26.83 1.03 5.64
N ILE A 785 -27.29 2.28 5.52
CA ILE A 785 -26.62 3.44 6.14
C ILE A 785 -26.64 3.30 7.66
N ARG A 786 -27.80 3.05 8.28
CA ARG A 786 -27.93 2.87 9.74
C ARG A 786 -27.05 1.72 10.24
N ALA A 787 -27.15 0.53 9.64
CA ALA A 787 -26.35 -0.63 10.04
C ALA A 787 -24.82 -0.40 9.97
N GLU A 788 -24.36 0.44 9.04
CA GLU A 788 -22.94 0.81 8.95
C GLU A 788 -22.53 1.79 10.07
N ILE A 789 -23.36 2.79 10.38
CA ILE A 789 -23.13 3.73 11.50
C ILE A 789 -23.18 3.00 12.84
N ASP A 790 -24.21 2.19 13.07
CA ASP A 790 -24.42 1.46 14.33
C ASP A 790 -23.21 0.57 14.63
N ARG A 791 -22.74 -0.19 13.63
CA ARG A 791 -21.58 -1.06 13.80
C ARG A 791 -20.24 -0.35 13.89
N SER A 792 -19.98 0.61 13.00
CA SER A 792 -18.63 1.17 12.82
C SER A 792 -18.35 2.43 13.66
N LEU A 793 -19.39 3.06 14.25
CA LEU A 793 -19.29 4.22 15.14
C LEU A 793 -19.95 3.98 16.52
N MET A 794 -21.21 3.53 16.58
CA MET A 794 -21.93 3.47 17.87
C MET A 794 -21.29 2.49 18.85
N THR A 795 -20.76 1.37 18.36
CA THR A 795 -19.95 0.42 19.14
C THR A 795 -18.77 1.07 19.87
N THR A 796 -18.09 2.02 19.22
CA THR A 796 -16.95 2.76 19.79
C THR A 796 -17.44 3.82 20.78
N LEU A 797 -18.49 4.58 20.45
CA LEU A 797 -19.11 5.56 21.36
C LEU A 797 -19.58 4.92 22.67
N TYR A 798 -20.31 3.80 22.59
CA TYR A 798 -20.82 3.10 23.77
C TYR A 798 -19.70 2.48 24.60
N SER A 799 -18.69 1.88 23.97
CA SER A 799 -17.54 1.29 24.69
C SER A 799 -16.70 2.35 25.41
N CYS A 800 -16.43 3.49 24.78
CA CYS A 800 -15.78 4.64 25.44
C CYS A 800 -16.63 5.13 26.63
N ARG A 801 -17.93 5.38 26.42
CA ARG A 801 -18.84 5.85 27.46
C ARG A 801 -18.92 4.88 28.65
N ALA A 802 -18.89 3.58 28.39
CA ALA A 802 -18.95 2.55 29.43
C ALA A 802 -17.65 2.44 30.25
N VAL A 803 -16.47 2.60 29.63
CA VAL A 803 -15.19 2.42 30.33
C VAL A 803 -14.75 3.65 31.13
N LEU A 804 -15.04 4.86 30.63
CA LEU A 804 -14.51 6.12 31.14
C LEU A 804 -14.69 6.30 32.67
N PRO A 805 -15.86 6.05 33.29
CA PRO A 805 -16.01 6.17 34.74
C PRO A 805 -15.00 5.32 35.51
N SER A 806 -14.77 4.07 35.08
CA SER A 806 -13.84 3.16 35.72
C SER A 806 -12.38 3.56 35.55
N MET A 807 -12.01 4.24 34.45
CA MET A 807 -10.65 4.78 34.27
C MET A 807 -10.43 6.01 35.16
N ILE A 808 -11.41 6.90 35.25
CA ILE A 808 -11.36 8.11 36.10
C ILE A 808 -11.24 7.71 37.58
N ASP A 809 -12.06 6.76 38.04
CA ASP A 809 -12.00 6.24 39.42
C ASP A 809 -10.65 5.55 39.75
N ASN A 810 -9.97 4.98 38.75
CA ASN A 810 -8.64 4.40 38.86
C ASN A 810 -7.49 5.42 38.70
N GLY A 811 -7.78 6.70 38.40
CA GLY A 811 -6.80 7.77 38.23
C GLY A 811 -6.10 7.80 36.86
N GLY A 812 -6.66 7.14 35.84
CA GLY A 812 -6.17 7.18 34.47
C GLY A 812 -6.45 5.90 33.67
N GLY A 813 -6.06 5.92 32.39
CA GLY A 813 -6.22 4.78 31.48
C GLY A 813 -5.86 5.12 30.03
N VAL A 814 -5.93 4.14 29.13
CA VAL A 814 -5.67 4.34 27.70
C VAL A 814 -6.83 3.82 26.85
N ILE A 815 -7.32 4.63 25.92
CA ILE A 815 -8.31 4.22 24.93
C ILE A 815 -7.65 4.30 23.54
N VAL A 816 -7.60 3.17 22.84
CA VAL A 816 -7.18 3.09 21.43
C VAL A 816 -8.38 2.77 20.56
N ASN A 817 -8.81 3.75 19.77
CA ASN A 817 -9.88 3.57 18.80
C ASN A 817 -9.32 3.07 17.47
N VAL A 818 -9.80 1.93 16.95
CA VAL A 818 -9.44 1.49 15.60
C VAL A 818 -10.39 2.17 14.61
N SER A 819 -9.89 3.25 14.04
CA SER A 819 -10.49 3.97 12.93
C SER A 819 -10.21 3.22 11.60
N SER A 820 -9.98 3.95 10.50
CA SER A 820 -9.48 3.39 9.24
C SER A 820 -8.96 4.51 8.35
N ALA A 821 -7.94 4.22 7.52
CA ALA A 821 -7.52 5.07 6.41
C ALA A 821 -8.50 5.01 5.21
N ALA A 822 -9.78 4.76 5.49
CA ALA A 822 -10.85 4.75 4.50
C ALA A 822 -11.80 5.95 4.68
N THR A 823 -11.35 7.01 5.36
CA THR A 823 -12.13 8.24 5.56
C THR A 823 -12.48 8.98 4.26
N ARG A 824 -11.69 8.77 3.20
CA ARG A 824 -11.89 9.19 1.81
C ARG A 824 -12.14 7.97 0.89
N GLY A 825 -12.63 6.87 1.47
CA GLY A 825 -12.87 5.61 0.75
C GLY A 825 -14.06 5.68 -0.21
N ILE A 826 -13.86 5.30 -1.48
CA ILE A 826 -14.93 5.18 -2.47
C ILE A 826 -15.81 3.95 -2.21
N HIS A 827 -17.03 3.99 -2.72
CA HIS A 827 -18.04 2.94 -2.64
C HIS A 827 -18.46 2.50 -1.21
N ARG A 828 -17.99 3.18 -0.16
CA ARG A 828 -18.28 2.86 1.25
C ARG A 828 -18.57 4.08 2.10
N ILE A 829 -19.18 5.13 1.53
CA ILE A 829 -19.31 6.46 2.16
C ILE A 829 -19.87 6.43 3.60
N PRO A 830 -20.90 5.63 3.96
CA PRO A 830 -21.35 5.55 5.36
C PRO A 830 -20.28 5.02 6.32
N TYR A 831 -19.42 4.09 5.87
CA TYR A 831 -18.27 3.61 6.64
C TYR A 831 -17.19 4.69 6.76
N SER A 832 -16.90 5.39 5.66
CA SER A 832 -15.97 6.52 5.62
C SER A 832 -16.39 7.62 6.60
N ALA A 833 -17.68 7.94 6.66
CA ALA A 833 -18.27 8.88 7.61
C ALA A 833 -18.20 8.37 9.07
N ALA A 834 -18.53 7.10 9.32
CA ALA A 834 -18.41 6.48 10.64
C ALA A 834 -16.98 6.58 11.19
N LYS A 835 -15.97 6.24 10.38
CA LYS A 835 -14.55 6.31 10.79
C LYS A 835 -14.02 7.75 10.87
N GLY A 836 -14.56 8.68 10.07
CA GLY A 836 -14.33 10.11 10.26
C GLY A 836 -14.84 10.62 11.62
N ALA A 837 -16.01 10.16 12.05
CA ALA A 837 -16.55 10.46 13.38
C ALA A 837 -15.71 9.81 14.50
N VAL A 838 -15.16 8.60 14.30
CA VAL A 838 -14.20 7.98 15.24
C VAL A 838 -12.93 8.83 15.40
N ASN A 839 -12.42 9.44 14.32
CA ASN A 839 -11.29 10.37 14.40
C ASN A 839 -11.65 11.62 15.21
N ALA A 840 -12.81 12.23 14.94
CA ALA A 840 -13.26 13.42 15.66
C ALA A 840 -13.46 13.17 17.16
N MET A 841 -14.17 12.09 17.54
CA MET A 841 -14.37 11.76 18.95
C MET A 841 -13.08 11.40 19.68
N THR A 842 -12.06 10.88 18.98
CA THR A 842 -10.74 10.60 19.57
C THR A 842 -10.07 11.89 20.02
N ALA A 843 -10.10 12.94 19.20
CA ALA A 843 -9.58 14.26 19.56
C ALA A 843 -10.41 14.92 20.68
N SER A 844 -11.75 14.84 20.62
CA SER A 844 -12.63 15.42 21.65
C SER A 844 -12.45 14.74 23.02
N LEU A 845 -12.46 13.40 23.08
CA LEU A 845 -12.26 12.65 24.32
C LEU A 845 -10.85 12.86 24.90
N ALA A 846 -9.82 12.99 24.06
CA ALA A 846 -8.48 13.33 24.52
C ALA A 846 -8.44 14.72 25.18
N MET A 847 -9.12 15.71 24.61
CA MET A 847 -9.21 17.07 25.18
C MET A 847 -10.01 17.08 26.50
N GLU A 848 -11.09 16.30 26.59
CA GLU A 848 -11.99 16.29 27.75
C GLU A 848 -11.41 15.51 28.96
N TYR A 849 -10.68 14.42 28.72
CA TYR A 849 -10.26 13.49 29.79
C TYR A 849 -8.73 13.45 30.07
N ALA A 850 -7.92 14.28 29.40
CA ALA A 850 -6.48 14.38 29.69
C ALA A 850 -6.17 14.75 31.15
N ASP A 851 -6.91 15.70 31.73
CA ASP A 851 -6.76 16.12 33.14
C ASP A 851 -7.12 15.00 34.14
N ALA A 852 -7.89 14.00 33.71
CA ALA A 852 -8.20 12.80 34.48
C ALA A 852 -7.18 11.66 34.29
N GLY A 853 -6.06 11.92 33.59
CA GLY A 853 -5.04 10.92 33.29
C GLY A 853 -5.44 9.90 32.23
N VAL A 854 -6.52 10.15 31.47
CA VAL A 854 -6.97 9.24 30.40
C VAL A 854 -6.40 9.70 29.05
N ARG A 855 -5.64 8.81 28.42
CA ARG A 855 -5.01 9.02 27.11
C ARG A 855 -5.88 8.41 26.03
N VAL A 856 -6.29 9.19 25.03
CA VAL A 856 -7.17 8.72 23.96
C VAL A 856 -6.49 8.93 22.62
N VAL A 857 -6.35 7.86 21.84
CA VAL A 857 -5.66 7.83 20.54
C VAL A 857 -6.40 6.93 19.56
N ALA A 858 -6.08 7.05 18.28
CA ALA A 858 -6.60 6.13 17.27
C ALA A 858 -5.50 5.55 16.39
N ALA A 859 -5.68 4.29 16.01
CA ALA A 859 -4.98 3.71 14.86
C ALA A 859 -5.96 3.72 13.67
N ALA A 860 -5.50 4.04 12.47
CA ALA A 860 -6.31 4.03 11.25
C ALA A 860 -5.76 3.02 10.24
N PRO A 861 -6.11 1.72 10.37
CA PRO A 861 -5.74 0.67 9.41
C PRO A 861 -6.20 0.96 7.98
N GLY A 862 -5.32 0.65 7.03
CA GLY A 862 -5.64 0.55 5.61
C GLY A 862 -6.13 -0.86 5.22
N GLY A 863 -5.98 -1.18 3.93
CA GLY A 863 -6.18 -2.54 3.44
C GLY A 863 -5.32 -3.52 4.24
N THR A 864 -5.95 -4.55 4.80
CA THR A 864 -5.29 -5.52 5.69
C THR A 864 -5.47 -6.93 5.15
N GLU A 865 -4.35 -7.62 4.95
CA GLU A 865 -4.31 -9.03 4.57
C GLU A 865 -4.59 -9.89 5.80
N ALA A 866 -5.60 -10.74 5.68
CA ALA A 866 -6.07 -11.59 6.75
C ALA A 866 -6.63 -12.90 6.15
N PRO A 867 -6.61 -14.01 6.90
CA PRO A 867 -7.26 -15.25 6.48
C PRO A 867 -8.75 -15.07 6.16
N PRO A 868 -9.37 -15.99 5.39
CA PRO A 868 -10.81 -16.02 5.17
C PRO A 868 -11.58 -15.92 6.50
N ARG A 869 -12.58 -15.03 6.55
CA ARG A 869 -13.29 -14.75 7.81
C ARG A 869 -14.14 -15.94 8.25
N ARG A 870 -13.98 -16.33 9.52
CA ARG A 870 -14.88 -17.27 10.22
C ARG A 870 -16.23 -16.61 10.52
N ILE A 871 -16.21 -15.32 10.84
CA ILE A 871 -17.41 -14.52 11.15
C ILE A 871 -17.64 -13.53 10.01
N SER A 872 -18.74 -13.70 9.27
CA SER A 872 -19.11 -12.78 8.19
C SER A 872 -19.52 -11.40 8.74
N ARG A 873 -19.18 -10.34 7.99
CA ARG A 873 -19.68 -8.98 8.22
C ARG A 873 -21.12 -8.77 7.70
N GLY A 874 -21.71 -9.75 7.04
CA GLY A 874 -22.96 -9.56 6.29
C GLY A 874 -22.75 -8.75 5.01
N THR A 875 -21.52 -8.72 4.48
CA THR A 875 -21.24 -8.19 3.14
C THR A 875 -21.90 -9.09 2.11
N PRO A 876 -22.80 -8.58 1.25
CA PRO A 876 -23.42 -9.38 0.20
C PRO A 876 -22.38 -9.76 -0.87
N GLU A 877 -22.52 -10.94 -1.44
CA GLU A 877 -21.78 -11.30 -2.65
C GLU A 877 -22.30 -10.49 -3.86
N PRO A 878 -21.41 -10.05 -4.78
CA PRO A 878 -21.84 -9.37 -6.00
C PRO A 878 -22.78 -10.22 -6.85
N ARG A 879 -23.95 -9.67 -7.18
CA ARG A 879 -25.00 -10.38 -7.94
C ARG A 879 -24.88 -10.22 -9.45
N ASN A 880 -24.08 -9.25 -9.89
CA ASN A 880 -23.83 -8.93 -11.29
C ASN A 880 -22.43 -8.30 -11.47
N GLU A 881 -22.02 -8.11 -12.71
CA GLU A 881 -20.70 -7.54 -13.05
C GLU A 881 -20.53 -6.11 -12.51
N THR A 882 -21.59 -5.30 -12.47
CA THR A 882 -21.55 -3.93 -11.94
C THR A 882 -21.22 -3.90 -10.45
N GLU A 883 -21.86 -4.75 -9.63
CA GLU A 883 -21.55 -4.91 -8.21
C GLU A 883 -20.13 -5.45 -8.01
N ALA A 884 -19.66 -6.34 -8.89
CA ALA A 884 -18.30 -6.86 -8.84
C ALA A 884 -17.26 -5.78 -9.17
N GLN A 885 -17.54 -4.91 -10.14
CA GLN A 885 -16.71 -3.74 -10.46
C GLN A 885 -16.69 -2.72 -9.32
N TRP A 886 -17.82 -2.46 -8.66
CA TRP A 886 -17.86 -1.58 -7.49
C TRP A 886 -17.01 -2.13 -6.32
N TYR A 887 -17.08 -3.45 -6.10
CA TYR A 887 -16.24 -4.13 -5.13
C TYR A 887 -14.76 -4.08 -5.54
N GLN A 888 -14.42 -4.34 -6.80
CA GLN A 888 -13.03 -4.27 -7.26
C GLN A 888 -12.45 -2.85 -7.15
N ALA A 889 -13.21 -1.82 -7.50
CA ALA A 889 -12.75 -0.43 -7.46
C ALA A 889 -12.32 0.05 -6.06
N HIS A 890 -12.94 -0.43 -4.97
CA HIS A 890 -12.47 -0.06 -3.62
C HIS A 890 -11.17 -0.79 -3.24
N ILE A 891 -10.94 -2.00 -3.77
CA ILE A 891 -9.67 -2.74 -3.62
C ILE A 891 -8.58 -1.98 -4.36
N ASP A 892 -8.86 -1.59 -5.60
CA ASP A 892 -7.92 -0.86 -6.46
C ASP A 892 -7.58 0.51 -5.87
N GLN A 893 -8.57 1.25 -5.37
CA GLN A 893 -8.32 2.48 -4.60
C GLN A 893 -7.39 2.20 -3.42
N THR A 894 -7.73 1.22 -2.58
CA THR A 894 -6.97 0.91 -1.34
C THR A 894 -5.52 0.47 -1.63
N LYS A 895 -5.29 -0.23 -2.76
CA LYS A 895 -3.93 -0.57 -3.22
C LYS A 895 -3.20 0.63 -3.80
N ALA A 896 -3.87 1.49 -4.56
CA ALA A 896 -3.28 2.65 -5.22
C ALA A 896 -3.00 3.83 -4.29
N SER A 897 -3.77 3.99 -3.20
CA SER A 897 -3.56 5.02 -2.16
C SER A 897 -2.48 4.62 -1.15
N SER A 898 -2.35 3.32 -0.86
CA SER A 898 -1.20 2.79 -0.14
C SER A 898 0.08 2.94 -0.98
N LEU A 899 1.02 3.77 -0.53
CA LEU A 899 2.33 3.95 -1.16
C LEU A 899 3.12 2.63 -1.25
N MET A 900 2.90 1.71 -0.30
CA MET A 900 3.46 0.35 -0.33
C MET A 900 2.80 -0.59 -1.35
N ASN A 901 1.73 -0.17 -2.05
CA ASN A 901 0.98 -0.91 -3.08
C ASN A 901 0.47 -2.33 -2.69
N ARG A 902 0.54 -2.68 -1.40
CA ARG A 902 0.07 -3.95 -0.81
C ARG A 902 -0.88 -3.70 0.36
N TYR A 903 -1.52 -4.74 0.83
CA TYR A 903 -2.19 -4.70 2.13
C TYR A 903 -1.17 -4.89 3.26
N GLY A 904 -1.45 -4.29 4.42
CA GLY A 904 -0.70 -4.52 5.66
C GLY A 904 -1.07 -5.87 6.26
N THR A 905 -0.13 -6.51 6.94
CA THR A 905 -0.35 -7.76 7.68
C THR A 905 -1.07 -7.50 9.01
N LEU A 906 -1.70 -8.53 9.58
CA LEU A 906 -2.29 -8.45 10.93
C LEU A 906 -1.26 -8.04 12.00
N ASP A 907 -0.02 -8.49 11.89
CA ASP A 907 1.07 -8.11 12.81
C ASP A 907 1.43 -6.62 12.72
N GLU A 908 1.46 -6.04 11.51
CA GLU A 908 1.71 -4.60 11.32
C GLU A 908 0.60 -3.75 11.95
N GLN A 909 -0.67 -4.17 11.80
CA GLN A 909 -1.81 -3.48 12.42
C GLN A 909 -1.79 -3.61 13.95
N ALA A 910 -1.61 -4.82 14.46
CA ALA A 910 -1.55 -5.09 15.90
C ALA A 910 -0.35 -4.41 16.56
N ALA A 911 0.80 -4.29 15.89
CA ALA A 911 1.99 -3.61 16.40
C ALA A 911 1.72 -2.15 16.76
N ALA A 912 1.12 -1.40 15.83
CA ALA A 912 0.80 0.02 16.03
C ALA A 912 -0.25 0.22 17.13
N ILE A 913 -1.30 -0.61 17.15
CA ILE A 913 -2.33 -0.60 18.21
C ILE A 913 -1.71 -0.86 19.58
N CYS A 914 -0.85 -1.88 19.71
CA CYS A 914 -0.22 -2.24 20.98
C CYS A 914 0.82 -1.19 21.42
N PHE A 915 1.56 -0.57 20.49
CA PHE A 915 2.41 0.58 20.82
C PHE A 915 1.58 1.74 21.39
N LEU A 916 0.52 2.16 20.69
CA LEU A 916 -0.38 3.22 21.13
C LEU A 916 -1.07 2.93 22.46
N ALA A 917 -1.37 1.66 22.75
CA ALA A 917 -1.94 1.19 24.02
C ALA A 917 -0.95 1.21 25.20
N SER A 918 0.36 1.20 24.94
CA SER A 918 1.40 1.03 25.95
C SER A 918 1.91 2.34 26.57
N ASP A 919 2.69 2.23 27.64
CA ASP A 919 3.33 3.38 28.29
C ASP A 919 4.47 3.99 27.42
N GLU A 920 4.93 3.29 26.37
CA GLU A 920 5.89 3.82 25.37
C GLU A 920 5.29 5.00 24.58
N ALA A 921 3.97 5.03 24.42
CA ALA A 921 3.21 6.10 23.77
C ALA A 921 2.64 7.13 24.78
N SER A 922 3.19 7.22 26.00
CA SER A 922 2.65 8.03 27.11
C SER A 922 2.44 9.52 26.80
N TYR A 923 3.19 10.10 25.86
CA TYR A 923 3.03 11.50 25.42
C TYR A 923 2.23 11.68 24.11
N ILE A 924 1.59 10.61 23.61
CA ILE A 924 0.76 10.63 22.39
C ILE A 924 -0.71 10.55 22.79
N THR A 925 -1.46 11.64 22.58
CA THR A 925 -2.90 11.76 22.83
C THR A 925 -3.57 12.60 21.75
N GLY A 926 -4.89 12.43 21.53
CA GLY A 926 -5.69 13.15 20.54
C GLY A 926 -5.32 12.89 19.07
N THR A 927 -4.33 12.03 18.82
CA THR A 927 -3.76 11.76 17.49
C THR A 927 -4.38 10.52 16.87
N VAL A 928 -4.57 10.57 15.55
CA VAL A 928 -4.88 9.42 14.69
C VAL A 928 -3.59 9.03 13.98
N LEU A 929 -3.17 7.77 14.10
CA LEU A 929 -1.99 7.22 13.42
C LEU A 929 -2.44 6.34 12.24
N PRO A 930 -2.24 6.76 10.98
CA PRO A 930 -2.51 5.90 9.83
C PRO A 930 -1.56 4.71 9.75
N VAL A 931 -2.14 3.51 9.56
CA VAL A 931 -1.41 2.23 9.46
C VAL A 931 -1.80 1.57 8.14
N ALA A 932 -1.49 2.28 7.05
CA ALA A 932 -2.08 2.06 5.73
C ALA A 932 -1.05 2.15 4.59
N GLY A 933 0.20 1.76 4.87
CA GLY A 933 1.26 1.74 3.85
C GLY A 933 1.59 3.12 3.28
N GLY A 934 1.39 4.18 4.04
CA GLY A 934 1.59 5.58 3.64
C GLY A 934 0.30 6.36 3.37
N ASP A 935 -0.82 5.68 3.13
CA ASP A 935 -2.12 6.33 2.96
C ASP A 935 -2.53 7.08 4.24
N GLN A 936 -2.90 8.36 4.11
CA GLN A 936 -3.30 9.25 5.20
C GLN A 936 -4.82 9.34 5.40
N GLY A 937 -5.60 8.61 4.60
CA GLY A 937 -7.01 8.32 4.86
C GLY A 937 -8.01 8.84 3.83
#